data_AF-A0A5J6U6H4-F1
#
_entry.id   AF-A0A5J6U6H4-F1
#
_cell.length_a   1.000
_cell.length_b   1.000
_cell.length_c   1.000
_cell.angle_alpha   90.00
_cell.angle_beta   90.00
_cell.angle_gamma   90.00
#
_symmetry.space_group_name_H-M   'P 1'
#
loop_
_entity.id
_entity.type
_entity.pdbx_description
1 polymer ?
#
loop_
_entity_poly.entity_id
_entity_poly.type
_entity_poly.pdbx_seq_one_letter_code
_entity_poly.pdbx_strand_id
1 'polypeptide(L)'
;MTDQAPPPPGVGGARHPALTAVRRWAQDTLRPALCMVTGSPATGKSQLIAELMADDTPAARFNAFVPLRGMTPASATWALAGQLRLPGETPDSLLGALSIDARRATIVVPALDESGVLCDGADAEAIVRTLLRPLSEIQHVRLLVEGRPEALAAFPPHADVVNLDDPQYTDQAAFTAWLQRTAAAMRLDPRVVAAAARHYPNMGLAELALRAGPGDDLVGRWLRLVPPQAWPALDALASAYEEIDADTWFTWTRALTGDPERARAAVIAVMPLVRRAGDGHLLDCRPVREAIRRARTPQVTAQIDRVLGAGMYAAVPQSSGRPDWARASGYVQRHLARHAVESGVAEGLLTDTGFLVHADPISVAGALETVRLPGRPSDAWRTVGAGMVSATSAAERAAVLHLGALLESAESLADDLQRFSRHAGRVPAWANGSAIGHGWPGEVAGLALGTEPEVLHCAAVDGPVHTFSTTDGRTLGRTPAKAGTAHGLVPFADGGLLRLDASGALHRFGPGADERASLLTRLDATRTAPWTALGADPAASTIVLGDRAGGLRAVRPDTDDPPDEIDTASGPVQAVTCIDTPSGRVAPFGGADGAVRVWNVGGGLLDRPLVQRPSAISAVAAVLLPDGPAFAAGWVDGWVWFWRTSRREARLSPLGFPIRALAIGRDETLYAGGSVGVVALRPGHPATGANSG
;
A
#
# COMPACT_ATOMS: atom_id res chain seq x y z
N MET A 1 -19.21 -32.40 -24.05
CA MET A 1 -20.42 -31.56 -23.90
C MET A 1 -20.50 -31.14 -22.45
N THR A 2 -19.82 -30.05 -22.11
CA THR A 2 -19.85 -29.43 -20.78
C THR A 2 -20.98 -28.41 -20.77
N ASP A 3 -22.04 -28.75 -20.05
CA ASP A 3 -23.19 -27.91 -19.78
C ASP A 3 -22.75 -26.78 -18.82
N GLN A 4 -22.07 -25.77 -19.36
CA GLN A 4 -21.85 -24.51 -18.66
C GLN A 4 -23.20 -23.77 -18.64
N ALA A 5 -23.85 -23.74 -17.48
CA ALA A 5 -24.93 -22.81 -17.24
C ALA A 5 -24.43 -21.39 -17.60
N PRO A 6 -25.18 -20.61 -18.39
CA PRO A 6 -24.76 -19.27 -18.77
C PRO A 6 -24.55 -18.43 -17.51
N PRO A 7 -23.58 -17.49 -17.51
CA PRO A 7 -23.41 -16.57 -16.40
C PRO A 7 -24.75 -15.86 -16.14
N PRO A 8 -25.10 -15.57 -14.87
CA PRO A 8 -26.34 -14.87 -14.56
C PRO A 8 -26.37 -13.58 -15.39
N PRO A 9 -27.48 -13.27 -16.09
CA PRO A 9 -27.55 -12.06 -16.88
C PRO A 9 -27.28 -10.88 -15.96
N GLY A 10 -26.27 -10.07 -16.29
CA GLY A 10 -26.05 -8.79 -15.64
C GLY A 10 -27.37 -8.00 -15.62
N VAL A 11 -27.46 -7.05 -14.71
CA VAL A 11 -28.65 -6.22 -14.44
C VAL A 11 -29.14 -5.40 -15.65
N GLY A 12 -28.52 -5.55 -16.82
CA GLY A 12 -29.10 -5.13 -18.09
C GLY A 12 -29.33 -3.63 -18.17
N GLY A 13 -28.37 -2.85 -17.67
CA GLY A 13 -28.44 -1.39 -17.71
C GLY A 13 -29.41 -0.76 -16.72
N ALA A 14 -30.04 -1.50 -15.79
CA ALA A 14 -30.97 -0.87 -14.83
C ALA A 14 -30.30 0.20 -13.95
N ARG A 15 -28.98 0.11 -13.74
CA ARG A 15 -28.17 1.10 -13.01
C ARG A 15 -27.54 2.19 -13.90
N HIS A 16 -27.90 2.25 -15.17
CA HIS A 16 -27.40 3.26 -16.11
C HIS A 16 -27.68 4.72 -15.65
N PRO A 17 -28.85 5.06 -15.06
CA PRO A 17 -29.08 6.41 -14.54
C PRO A 17 -28.12 6.77 -13.39
N ALA A 18 -27.88 5.84 -12.45
CA ALA A 18 -26.92 6.02 -11.37
C ALA A 18 -25.48 6.18 -11.89
N LEU A 19 -25.06 5.31 -12.82
CA LEU A 19 -23.74 5.41 -13.46
C LEU A 19 -23.54 6.77 -14.14
N THR A 20 -24.58 7.23 -14.85
CA THR A 20 -24.55 8.53 -15.53
C THR A 20 -24.43 9.68 -14.53
N ALA A 21 -25.15 9.62 -13.41
CA ALA A 21 -25.07 10.63 -12.35
C ALA A 21 -23.66 10.72 -11.76
N VAL A 22 -23.07 9.58 -11.41
CA VAL A 22 -21.70 9.49 -10.87
C VAL A 22 -20.67 10.02 -11.88
N ARG A 23 -20.79 9.65 -13.16
CA ARG A 23 -19.87 10.12 -14.21
C ARG A 23 -19.97 11.62 -14.44
N ARG A 24 -21.18 12.18 -14.43
CA ARG A 24 -21.38 13.63 -14.51
C ARG A 24 -20.73 14.34 -13.33
N TRP A 25 -20.90 13.82 -12.12
CA TRP A 25 -20.19 14.34 -10.95
C TRP A 25 -18.68 14.29 -11.13
N ALA A 26 -18.11 13.21 -11.65
CA ALA A 26 -16.66 13.09 -11.82
C ALA A 26 -16.09 14.16 -12.78
N GLN A 27 -16.88 14.58 -13.78
CA GLN A 27 -16.46 15.52 -14.83
C GLN A 27 -16.77 16.98 -14.50
N ASP A 28 -17.84 17.25 -13.74
CA ASP A 28 -18.32 18.59 -13.45
C ASP A 28 -17.66 19.17 -12.19
N THR A 29 -16.69 20.06 -12.38
CA THR A 29 -15.95 20.69 -11.28
C THR A 29 -16.76 21.71 -10.49
N LEU A 30 -17.95 22.10 -10.94
CA LEU A 30 -18.84 23.00 -10.17
C LEU A 30 -19.64 22.24 -9.10
N ARG A 31 -19.75 20.92 -9.23
CA ARG A 31 -20.37 20.05 -8.22
C ARG A 31 -19.47 19.87 -7.00
N PRO A 32 -20.04 19.59 -5.82
CA PRO A 32 -19.28 19.28 -4.61
C PRO A 32 -18.17 18.27 -4.86
N ALA A 33 -17.02 18.47 -4.23
CA ALA A 33 -15.88 17.57 -4.36
C ALA A 33 -16.15 16.17 -3.78
N LEU A 34 -17.14 16.03 -2.89
CA LEU A 34 -17.59 14.78 -2.31
C LEU A 34 -18.86 14.27 -3.01
N CYS A 35 -18.85 13.03 -3.46
CA CYS A 35 -20.03 12.27 -3.89
C CYS A 35 -20.22 11.03 -3.02
N MET A 36 -21.42 10.84 -2.50
CA MET A 36 -21.79 9.69 -1.70
C MET A 36 -22.75 8.79 -2.49
N VAL A 37 -22.38 7.52 -2.64
CA VAL A 37 -23.27 6.47 -3.17
C VAL A 37 -23.83 5.70 -1.99
N THR A 38 -25.15 5.71 -1.84
CA THR A 38 -25.82 5.06 -0.71
C THR A 38 -27.09 4.35 -1.12
N GLY A 39 -27.74 3.72 -0.15
CA GLY A 39 -28.99 3.00 -0.31
C GLY A 39 -29.07 1.80 0.62
N SER A 40 -30.28 1.30 0.80
CA SER A 40 -30.60 0.18 1.66
C SER A 40 -29.79 -1.08 1.29
N PRO A 41 -29.68 -2.07 2.20
CA PRO A 41 -29.05 -3.33 1.87
C PRO A 41 -29.61 -3.97 0.60
N ALA A 42 -28.74 -4.65 -0.15
CA ALA A 42 -29.07 -5.37 -1.39
C ALA A 42 -29.55 -4.50 -2.58
N THR A 43 -29.47 -3.17 -2.49
CA THR A 43 -29.77 -2.26 -3.62
C THR A 43 -28.87 -2.44 -4.84
N GLY A 44 -27.67 -3.02 -4.69
CA GLY A 44 -26.73 -3.21 -5.80
C GLY A 44 -25.61 -2.16 -5.87
N LYS A 45 -25.26 -1.53 -4.75
CA LYS A 45 -24.15 -0.57 -4.66
C LYS A 45 -22.82 -1.16 -5.16
N SER A 46 -22.44 -2.35 -4.69
CA SER A 46 -21.19 -3.01 -5.12
C SER A 46 -21.16 -3.29 -6.62
N GLN A 47 -22.32 -3.60 -7.23
CA GLN A 47 -22.42 -3.78 -8.66
C GLN A 47 -22.27 -2.46 -9.42
N LEU A 48 -22.86 -1.37 -8.94
CA LEU A 48 -22.66 -0.03 -9.51
C LEU A 48 -21.17 0.33 -9.54
N ILE A 49 -20.46 0.07 -8.44
CA ILE A 49 -19.02 0.32 -8.33
C ILE A 49 -18.24 -0.58 -9.29
N ALA A 50 -18.56 -1.86 -9.40
CA ALA A 50 -17.92 -2.76 -10.36
C ALA A 50 -18.13 -2.30 -11.81
N GLU A 51 -19.35 -1.89 -12.18
CA GLU A 51 -19.66 -1.35 -13.51
C GLU A 51 -18.97 0.00 -13.76
N LEU A 52 -18.75 0.80 -12.72
CA LEU A 52 -17.98 2.05 -12.81
C LEU A 52 -16.49 1.77 -13.08
N MET A 53 -15.92 0.75 -12.45
CA MET A 53 -14.51 0.38 -12.61
C MET A 53 -14.21 -0.37 -13.91
N ALA A 54 -15.21 -1.04 -14.50
CA ALA A 54 -15.06 -1.74 -15.77
C ALA A 54 -15.02 -0.81 -16.99
N ASP A 55 -15.25 0.50 -16.82
CA ASP A 55 -15.20 1.49 -17.89
C ASP A 55 -13.79 2.07 -18.05
N ASP A 56 -13.11 1.67 -19.12
CA ASP A 56 -11.75 2.11 -19.44
C ASP A 56 -11.67 3.47 -20.17
N THR A 57 -12.77 4.20 -20.32
CA THR A 57 -12.74 5.48 -21.03
C THR A 57 -11.82 6.48 -20.32
N PRO A 58 -10.97 7.25 -21.05
CA PRO A 58 -10.06 8.22 -20.43
C PRO A 58 -10.73 9.26 -19.53
N ALA A 59 -11.99 9.60 -19.82
CA ALA A 59 -12.81 10.54 -19.05
C ALA A 59 -13.38 9.95 -17.74
N ALA A 60 -13.22 8.65 -17.51
CA ALA A 60 -13.63 7.93 -16.30
C ALA A 60 -12.44 7.47 -15.46
N ARG A 61 -11.20 7.85 -15.80
CA ARG A 61 -10.00 7.39 -15.09
C ARG A 61 -9.93 7.94 -13.67
N PHE A 62 -10.01 7.04 -12.70
CA PHE A 62 -9.77 7.30 -11.29
C PHE A 62 -8.28 7.19 -10.97
N ASN A 63 -7.79 8.04 -10.07
CA ASN A 63 -6.40 8.02 -9.63
C ASN A 63 -6.16 6.95 -8.56
N ALA A 64 -7.19 6.64 -7.76
CA ALA A 64 -7.13 5.58 -6.76
C ALA A 64 -8.52 4.93 -6.52
N PHE A 65 -8.51 3.62 -6.27
CA PHE A 65 -9.65 2.79 -5.92
C PHE A 65 -9.30 1.94 -4.69
N VAL A 66 -9.86 2.27 -3.53
CA VAL A 66 -9.50 1.65 -2.23
C VAL A 66 -10.74 1.08 -1.54
N PRO A 67 -11.08 -0.21 -1.75
CA PRO A 67 -12.16 -0.86 -1.02
C PRO A 67 -11.82 -0.98 0.47
N LEU A 68 -12.65 -0.39 1.33
CA LEU A 68 -12.39 -0.33 2.78
C LEU A 68 -12.69 -1.62 3.53
N ARG A 69 -13.11 -2.68 2.83
CA ARG A 69 -13.50 -3.96 3.44
C ARG A 69 -12.37 -4.52 4.31
N GLY A 70 -12.57 -4.57 5.63
CA GLY A 70 -11.55 -5.05 6.55
C GLY A 70 -10.46 -4.08 6.94
N MET A 71 -10.49 -2.85 6.42
CA MET A 71 -9.43 -1.87 6.63
C MET A 71 -9.67 -1.07 7.91
N THR A 72 -8.57 -0.80 8.60
CA THR A 72 -8.42 0.16 9.69
C THR A 72 -8.02 1.53 9.12
N PRO A 73 -8.01 2.62 9.91
CA PRO A 73 -7.50 3.92 9.46
C PRO A 73 -6.06 3.86 8.91
N ALA A 74 -5.19 3.05 9.52
CA ALA A 74 -3.81 2.90 9.08
C ALA A 74 -3.72 2.17 7.73
N SER A 75 -4.34 1.00 7.61
CA SER A 75 -4.31 0.21 6.36
C SER A 75 -5.02 0.91 5.19
N ALA A 76 -6.09 1.67 5.44
CA ALA A 76 -6.73 2.51 4.43
C ALA A 76 -5.78 3.62 3.93
N THR A 77 -5.03 4.25 4.84
CA THR A 77 -4.04 5.27 4.50
C THR A 77 -2.92 4.69 3.63
N TRP A 78 -2.35 3.55 4.03
CA TRP A 78 -1.29 2.87 3.29
C TRP A 78 -1.72 2.48 1.88
N ALA A 79 -2.91 1.90 1.74
CA ALA A 79 -3.45 1.50 0.44
C ALA A 79 -3.66 2.71 -0.48
N LEU A 80 -4.19 3.81 0.07
CA LEU A 80 -4.42 5.04 -0.69
C LEU A 80 -3.10 5.71 -1.12
N ALA A 81 -2.15 5.85 -0.20
CA ALA A 81 -0.83 6.41 -0.48
C ALA A 81 -0.08 5.61 -1.55
N GLY A 82 -0.14 4.28 -1.45
CA GLY A 82 0.44 3.38 -2.44
C GLY A 82 -0.10 3.61 -3.85
N GLN A 83 -1.42 3.76 -4.02
CA GLN A 83 -2.02 4.03 -5.33
C GLN A 83 -1.76 5.45 -5.85
N LEU A 84 -1.74 6.45 -4.96
CA LEU A 84 -1.43 7.83 -5.31
C LEU A 84 0.08 8.07 -5.54
N ARG A 85 0.94 7.10 -5.18
CA ARG A 85 2.40 7.19 -5.25
C ARG A 85 2.95 8.35 -4.42
N LEU A 86 2.43 8.47 -3.20
CA LEU A 86 2.77 9.49 -2.22
C LEU A 86 3.27 8.85 -0.91
N PRO A 87 3.98 9.61 -0.06
CA PRO A 87 4.13 9.30 1.35
C PRO A 87 2.79 8.98 2.01
N GLY A 88 2.81 8.15 3.04
CA GLY A 88 1.58 7.82 3.74
C GLY A 88 1.74 6.88 4.92
N GLU A 89 2.82 7.01 5.69
CA GLU A 89 2.97 6.25 6.94
C GLU A 89 1.80 6.53 7.89
N THR A 90 1.32 7.78 7.88
CA THR A 90 0.18 8.29 8.67
C THR A 90 -0.80 9.10 7.81
N PRO A 91 -2.07 9.26 8.24
CA PRO A 91 -3.02 10.12 7.53
C PRO A 91 -2.47 11.53 7.30
N ASP A 92 -1.84 12.13 8.32
CA ASP A 92 -1.28 13.48 8.24
C ASP A 92 -0.16 13.59 7.19
N SER A 93 0.71 12.59 7.11
CA SER A 93 1.78 12.56 6.09
C SER A 93 1.21 12.51 4.67
N LEU A 94 0.17 11.70 4.44
CA LEU A 94 -0.51 11.60 3.15
C LEU A 94 -1.24 12.90 2.80
N LEU A 95 -2.00 13.46 3.75
CA LEU A 95 -2.74 14.71 3.57
C LEU A 95 -1.79 15.89 3.28
N GLY A 96 -0.67 15.97 4.00
CA GLY A 96 0.37 16.97 3.78
C GLY A 96 1.00 16.84 2.39
N ALA A 97 1.38 15.62 1.99
CA ALA A 97 1.93 15.37 0.66
C ALA A 97 0.93 15.71 -0.46
N LEU A 98 -0.33 15.29 -0.30
CA LEU A 98 -1.38 15.53 -1.29
C LEU A 98 -1.75 17.01 -1.39
N SER A 99 -1.67 17.78 -0.30
CA SER A 99 -1.91 19.23 -0.31
C SER A 99 -0.87 20.00 -1.14
N ILE A 100 0.36 19.49 -1.22
CA ILE A 100 1.45 20.08 -2.01
C ILE A 100 1.42 19.59 -3.46
N ASP A 101 0.95 18.36 -3.70
CA ASP A 101 0.83 17.78 -5.03
C ASP A 101 -0.27 18.48 -5.85
N ALA A 102 0.12 19.24 -6.86
CA ALA A 102 -0.81 19.99 -7.70
C ALA A 102 -1.64 19.13 -8.68
N ARG A 103 -1.38 17.81 -8.77
CA ARG A 103 -2.10 16.91 -9.66
C ARG A 103 -3.53 16.70 -9.14
N ARG A 104 -4.51 16.84 -10.03
CA ARG A 104 -5.91 16.50 -9.71
C ARG A 104 -6.02 15.01 -9.37
N ALA A 105 -6.72 14.70 -8.28
CA ALA A 105 -6.93 13.34 -7.81
C ALA A 105 -8.42 13.03 -7.66
N THR A 106 -8.92 12.05 -8.42
CA THR A 106 -10.25 11.47 -8.25
C THR A 106 -10.12 10.11 -7.59
N ILE A 107 -10.68 9.97 -6.38
CA ILE A 107 -10.50 8.82 -5.49
C ILE A 107 -11.84 8.15 -5.27
N VAL A 108 -11.88 6.81 -5.36
CA VAL A 108 -13.08 6.00 -5.13
C VAL A 108 -12.84 5.07 -3.93
N VAL A 109 -13.72 5.16 -2.94
CA VAL A 109 -13.59 4.46 -1.65
C VAL A 109 -14.90 3.72 -1.33
N PRO A 110 -15.06 2.47 -1.80
CA PRO A 110 -16.27 1.71 -1.54
C PRO A 110 -16.20 0.90 -0.25
N ALA A 111 -17.34 0.32 0.13
CA ALA A 111 -17.52 -0.58 1.26
C ALA A 111 -17.15 0.03 2.62
N LEU A 112 -17.46 1.32 2.83
CA LEU A 112 -17.21 1.99 4.11
C LEU A 112 -17.92 1.28 5.28
N ASP A 113 -19.12 0.74 5.05
CA ASP A 113 -19.88 -0.03 6.05
C ASP A 113 -19.38 -1.47 6.23
N GLU A 114 -18.25 -1.82 5.63
CA GLU A 114 -17.53 -3.08 5.83
C GLU A 114 -16.09 -2.84 6.29
N SER A 115 -15.76 -1.63 6.74
CA SER A 115 -14.46 -1.35 7.35
C SER A 115 -14.31 -2.05 8.70
N GLY A 116 -13.08 -2.06 9.21
CA GLY A 116 -12.69 -2.73 10.44
C GLY A 116 -12.46 -4.23 10.26
N VAL A 117 -11.67 -4.79 11.15
CA VAL A 117 -11.06 -6.14 11.03
C VAL A 117 -12.08 -7.24 10.72
N LEU A 118 -13.29 -7.14 11.30
CA LEU A 118 -14.38 -8.12 11.18
C LEU A 118 -15.41 -7.77 10.09
N CYS A 119 -15.12 -6.80 9.22
CA CYS A 119 -16.02 -6.30 8.18
C CYS A 119 -17.41 -5.87 8.66
N ASP A 120 -17.49 -5.25 9.83
CA ASP A 120 -18.73 -4.87 10.49
C ASP A 120 -18.97 -3.34 10.50
N GLY A 121 -18.04 -2.56 9.94
CA GLY A 121 -18.09 -1.11 9.89
C GLY A 121 -17.59 -0.42 11.15
N ALA A 122 -16.98 -1.16 12.10
CA ALA A 122 -16.53 -0.60 13.39
C ALA A 122 -15.57 0.60 13.23
N ASP A 123 -14.74 0.59 12.18
CA ASP A 123 -13.76 1.66 11.92
C ASP A 123 -14.27 2.78 11.00
N ALA A 124 -15.54 2.73 10.55
CA ALA A 124 -16.06 3.66 9.55
C ALA A 124 -15.95 5.12 10.01
N GLU A 125 -16.38 5.42 11.23
CA GLU A 125 -16.31 6.77 11.80
C GLU A 125 -14.87 7.26 11.93
N ALA A 126 -13.95 6.39 12.38
CA ALA A 126 -12.54 6.73 12.52
C ALA A 126 -11.91 7.06 11.16
N ILE A 127 -12.15 6.22 10.15
CA ILE A 127 -11.66 6.43 8.77
C ILE A 127 -12.22 7.74 8.18
N VAL A 128 -13.52 8.01 8.37
CA VAL A 128 -14.12 9.26 7.90
C VAL A 128 -13.45 10.46 8.56
N ARG A 129 -13.30 10.42 9.88
CA ARG A 129 -12.74 11.55 10.65
C ARG A 129 -11.28 11.82 10.33
N THR A 130 -10.44 10.79 10.27
CA THR A 130 -8.97 10.97 10.18
C THR A 130 -8.46 11.03 8.75
N LEU A 131 -9.21 10.52 7.77
CA LEU A 131 -8.75 10.40 6.39
C LEU A 131 -9.73 11.01 5.38
N LEU A 132 -10.96 10.49 5.29
CA LEU A 132 -11.85 10.81 4.16
C LEU A 132 -12.40 12.25 4.20
N ARG A 133 -12.77 12.75 5.39
CA ARG A 133 -13.24 14.14 5.53
C ARG A 133 -12.12 15.13 5.19
N PRO A 134 -10.92 15.07 5.79
CA PRO A 134 -9.80 15.94 5.39
C PRO A 134 -9.46 15.86 3.90
N LEU A 135 -9.52 14.66 3.28
CA LEU A 135 -9.31 14.51 1.83
C LEU A 135 -10.34 15.29 1.01
N SER A 136 -11.61 15.31 1.45
CA SER A 136 -12.68 16.04 0.74
C SER A 136 -12.55 17.56 0.80
N GLU A 137 -11.72 18.09 1.70
CA GLU A 137 -11.45 19.52 1.87
C GLU A 137 -10.29 20.02 0.98
N ILE A 138 -9.49 19.12 0.39
CA ILE A 138 -8.39 19.47 -0.51
C ILE A 138 -8.96 19.86 -1.88
N GLN A 139 -8.69 21.09 -2.32
CA GLN A 139 -9.32 21.72 -3.49
C GLN A 139 -9.21 20.90 -4.79
N HIS A 140 -8.09 20.22 -5.03
CA HIS A 140 -7.84 19.42 -6.24
C HIS A 140 -8.18 17.93 -6.09
N VAL A 141 -8.78 17.54 -4.97
CA VAL A 141 -9.26 16.18 -4.71
C VAL A 141 -10.77 16.10 -4.97
N ARG A 142 -11.20 15.04 -5.64
CA ARG A 142 -12.60 14.63 -5.75
C ARG A 142 -12.73 13.24 -5.15
N LEU A 143 -13.68 13.05 -4.25
CA LEU A 143 -13.84 11.83 -3.46
C LEU A 143 -15.23 11.23 -3.67
N LEU A 144 -15.27 9.98 -4.14
CA LEU A 144 -16.48 9.16 -4.15
C LEU A 144 -16.41 8.16 -3.01
N VAL A 145 -17.41 8.16 -2.13
CA VAL A 145 -17.52 7.20 -1.04
C VAL A 145 -18.79 6.38 -1.19
N GLU A 146 -18.68 5.06 -1.12
CA GLU A 146 -19.84 4.17 -1.10
C GLU A 146 -19.99 3.50 0.27
N GLY A 147 -21.22 3.51 0.78
CA GLY A 147 -21.55 2.89 2.05
C GLY A 147 -23.03 3.03 2.41
N ARG A 148 -23.40 2.51 3.58
CA ARG A 148 -24.75 2.65 4.12
C ARG A 148 -25.02 4.05 4.70
N PRO A 149 -26.29 4.47 4.77
CA PRO A 149 -26.66 5.79 5.30
C PRO A 149 -26.05 6.07 6.68
N GLU A 150 -26.02 5.08 7.58
CA GLU A 150 -25.45 5.22 8.92
C GLU A 150 -23.93 5.50 8.92
N ALA A 151 -23.17 4.85 8.04
CA ALA A 151 -21.73 5.06 7.93
C ALA A 151 -21.39 6.42 7.28
N LEU A 152 -22.25 6.87 6.36
CA LEU A 152 -22.09 8.13 5.63
C LEU A 152 -22.58 9.35 6.41
N ALA A 153 -23.39 9.15 7.46
CA ALA A 153 -23.91 10.24 8.30
C ALA A 153 -22.80 11.07 8.98
N ALA A 154 -21.57 10.54 9.05
CA ALA A 154 -20.41 11.23 9.58
C ALA A 154 -19.80 12.28 8.61
N PHE A 155 -20.27 12.39 7.36
CA PHE A 155 -19.81 13.43 6.42
C PHE A 155 -20.58 14.76 6.59
N PRO A 156 -19.99 15.90 6.16
CA PRO A 156 -20.72 17.17 6.13
C PRO A 156 -21.90 17.13 5.14
N PRO A 157 -22.91 18.00 5.29
CA PRO A 157 -24.10 18.01 4.42
C PRO A 157 -23.81 18.45 2.98
N HIS A 158 -22.66 19.05 2.70
CA HIS A 158 -22.28 19.53 1.37
C HIS A 158 -21.66 18.42 0.52
N ALA A 159 -22.51 17.53 -0.01
CA ALA A 159 -22.11 16.45 -0.90
C ALA A 159 -23.18 16.19 -1.97
N ASP A 160 -22.75 15.70 -3.13
CA ASP A 160 -23.68 15.05 -4.07
C ASP A 160 -24.06 13.67 -3.52
N VAL A 161 -25.34 13.32 -3.55
CA VAL A 161 -25.82 12.03 -3.02
C VAL A 161 -26.57 11.25 -4.10
N VAL A 162 -26.07 10.07 -4.42
CA VAL A 162 -26.71 9.07 -5.28
C VAL A 162 -27.28 7.98 -4.39
N ASN A 163 -28.53 8.16 -3.97
CA ASN A 163 -29.25 7.18 -3.14
C ASN A 163 -29.98 6.16 -4.02
N LEU A 164 -29.51 4.93 -4.08
CA LEU A 164 -30.07 3.87 -4.93
C LEU A 164 -31.47 3.38 -4.53
N ASP A 165 -31.98 3.82 -3.37
CA ASP A 165 -33.38 3.65 -3.00
C ASP A 165 -34.31 4.60 -3.77
N ASP A 166 -33.77 5.68 -4.36
CA ASP A 166 -34.58 6.60 -5.16
C ASP A 166 -34.81 6.03 -6.57
N PRO A 167 -36.07 5.97 -7.04
CA PRO A 167 -36.44 5.49 -8.38
C PRO A 167 -35.66 6.15 -9.53
N GLN A 168 -35.31 7.44 -9.40
CA GLN A 168 -34.60 8.19 -10.44
C GLN A 168 -33.25 7.57 -10.86
N TYR A 169 -32.63 6.79 -9.97
CA TYR A 169 -31.33 6.16 -10.22
C TYR A 169 -31.45 4.72 -10.74
N THR A 170 -32.67 4.28 -11.07
CA THR A 170 -32.96 2.93 -11.55
C THR A 170 -33.89 2.98 -12.75
N ASP A 171 -33.40 2.55 -13.92
CA ASP A 171 -34.24 2.41 -15.10
C ASP A 171 -35.30 1.32 -14.85
N GLN A 172 -36.56 1.75 -14.81
CA GLN A 172 -37.68 0.88 -14.48
C GLN A 172 -37.91 -0.20 -15.55
N ALA A 173 -37.76 0.14 -16.84
CA ALA A 173 -37.98 -0.81 -17.93
C ALA A 173 -36.90 -1.91 -17.93
N ALA A 174 -35.64 -1.52 -17.76
CA ALA A 174 -34.53 -2.44 -17.64
C ALA A 174 -34.66 -3.33 -16.39
N PHE A 175 -35.06 -2.76 -15.24
CA PHE A 175 -35.35 -3.53 -14.03
C PHE A 175 -36.44 -4.58 -14.26
N THR A 176 -37.58 -4.19 -14.85
CA THR A 176 -38.68 -5.11 -15.14
C THR A 176 -38.25 -6.22 -16.09
N ALA A 177 -37.51 -5.89 -17.15
CA ALA A 177 -37.01 -6.86 -18.12
C ALA A 177 -36.02 -7.85 -17.48
N TRP A 178 -35.13 -7.37 -16.60
CA TRP A 178 -34.25 -8.23 -15.81
C TRP A 178 -35.04 -9.17 -14.91
N LEU A 179 -36.01 -8.65 -14.15
CA LEU A 179 -36.82 -9.45 -13.22
C LEU A 179 -37.59 -10.56 -13.95
N GLN A 180 -38.18 -10.24 -15.10
CA GLN A 180 -38.89 -11.22 -15.93
C GLN A 180 -37.97 -12.33 -16.45
N ARG A 181 -36.77 -11.98 -16.94
CA ARG A 181 -35.78 -12.97 -17.39
C ARG A 181 -35.35 -13.89 -16.25
N THR A 182 -35.05 -13.33 -15.08
CA THR A 182 -34.65 -14.10 -13.89
C THR A 182 -35.78 -15.04 -13.45
N ALA A 183 -37.01 -14.55 -13.37
CA ALA A 183 -38.16 -15.37 -13.00
C ALA A 183 -38.46 -16.49 -14.02
N ALA A 184 -38.30 -16.21 -15.32
CA ALA A 184 -38.49 -17.21 -16.37
C ALA A 184 -37.46 -18.34 -16.29
N ALA A 185 -36.18 -18.01 -16.01
CA ALA A 185 -35.13 -19.00 -15.79
C ALA A 185 -35.44 -19.90 -14.57
N MET A 186 -36.08 -19.34 -13.54
CA MET A 186 -36.52 -20.07 -12.34
C MET A 186 -37.88 -20.76 -12.49
N ARG A 187 -38.59 -20.58 -13.62
CA ARG A 187 -39.93 -21.13 -13.90
C ARG A 187 -40.99 -20.76 -12.85
N LEU A 188 -40.98 -19.51 -12.39
CA LEU A 188 -41.85 -19.03 -11.31
C LEU A 188 -43.23 -18.56 -11.80
N ASP A 189 -44.24 -18.68 -10.93
CA ASP A 189 -45.61 -18.20 -11.18
C ASP A 189 -45.63 -16.65 -11.35
N PRO A 190 -46.36 -16.10 -12.33
CA PRO A 190 -46.51 -14.66 -12.54
C PRO A 190 -46.90 -13.85 -11.29
N ARG A 191 -47.64 -14.44 -10.34
CA ARG A 191 -48.01 -13.81 -9.06
C ARG A 191 -46.79 -13.55 -8.18
N VAL A 192 -45.82 -14.45 -8.17
CA VAL A 192 -44.55 -14.28 -7.44
C VAL A 192 -43.75 -13.15 -8.08
N VAL A 193 -43.72 -13.10 -9.41
CA VAL A 193 -43.04 -12.02 -10.16
C VAL A 193 -43.67 -10.66 -9.85
N ALA A 194 -45.00 -10.58 -9.84
CA ALA A 194 -45.73 -9.35 -9.51
C ALA A 194 -45.49 -8.89 -8.07
N ALA A 195 -45.34 -9.81 -7.13
CA ALA A 195 -44.97 -9.48 -5.76
C ALA A 195 -43.51 -9.01 -5.65
N ALA A 196 -42.57 -9.69 -6.31
CA ALA A 196 -41.17 -9.30 -6.35
C ALA A 196 -40.97 -7.91 -6.97
N ALA A 197 -41.78 -7.55 -7.98
CA ALA A 197 -41.74 -6.24 -8.64
C ALA A 197 -42.06 -5.07 -7.69
N ARG A 198 -42.76 -5.31 -6.57
CA ARG A 198 -43.08 -4.29 -5.56
C ARG A 198 -41.85 -3.79 -4.81
N HIS A 199 -40.73 -4.51 -4.88
CA HIS A 199 -39.47 -4.11 -4.25
C HIS A 199 -38.64 -3.16 -5.11
N TYR A 200 -39.11 -2.72 -6.28
CA TYR A 200 -38.46 -1.66 -7.05
C TYR A 200 -38.24 -0.41 -6.17
N PRO A 201 -37.05 0.23 -6.20
CA PRO A 201 -35.88 -0.05 -7.04
C PRO A 201 -34.83 -1.01 -6.45
N ASN A 202 -35.13 -1.71 -5.35
CA ASN A 202 -34.20 -2.61 -4.68
C ASN A 202 -34.12 -3.98 -5.36
N MET A 203 -33.03 -4.19 -6.09
CA MET A 203 -32.79 -5.38 -6.90
C MET A 203 -32.58 -6.66 -6.11
N GLY A 204 -31.73 -6.62 -5.08
CA GLY A 204 -31.43 -7.81 -4.31
C GLY A 204 -32.60 -8.25 -3.42
N LEU A 205 -33.46 -7.32 -2.96
CA LEU A 205 -34.72 -7.69 -2.33
C LEU A 205 -35.73 -8.26 -3.33
N ALA A 206 -35.81 -7.72 -4.55
CA ALA A 206 -36.65 -8.30 -5.59
C ALA A 206 -36.20 -9.72 -5.96
N GLU A 207 -34.88 -9.96 -6.07
CA GLU A 207 -34.34 -11.30 -6.29
C GLU A 207 -34.61 -12.24 -5.11
N LEU A 208 -34.44 -11.77 -3.87
CA LEU A 208 -34.78 -12.53 -2.67
C LEU A 208 -36.28 -12.89 -2.65
N ALA A 209 -37.16 -11.98 -3.07
CA ALA A 209 -38.61 -12.22 -3.17
C ALA A 209 -38.97 -13.31 -4.20
N LEU A 210 -38.23 -13.41 -5.30
CA LEU A 210 -38.41 -14.52 -6.25
C LEU A 210 -38.12 -15.88 -5.60
N ARG A 211 -37.21 -15.95 -4.63
CA ARG A 211 -36.82 -17.19 -3.92
C ARG A 211 -37.69 -17.47 -2.69
N ALA A 212 -38.01 -16.45 -1.91
CA ALA A 212 -38.74 -16.57 -0.64
C ALA A 212 -40.27 -16.57 -0.81
N GLY A 213 -40.78 -16.10 -1.94
CA GLY A 213 -42.21 -15.91 -2.19
C GLY A 213 -42.75 -14.54 -1.74
N PRO A 214 -44.05 -14.26 -2.00
CA PRO A 214 -44.65 -12.93 -1.87
C PRO A 214 -44.92 -12.48 -0.42
N GLY A 215 -44.63 -11.21 -0.07
CA GLY A 215 -45.11 -10.45 1.13
C GLY A 215 -44.00 -9.64 1.83
N ASP A 216 -44.17 -9.25 3.10
CA ASP A 216 -43.30 -8.22 3.73
C ASP A 216 -42.02 -8.73 4.44
N ASP A 217 -42.07 -9.83 5.21
CA ASP A 217 -40.89 -10.43 5.88
C ASP A 217 -40.13 -11.40 4.95
N LEU A 218 -39.40 -10.86 3.97
CA LEU A 218 -38.64 -11.68 3.01
C LEU A 218 -37.57 -12.54 3.67
N VAL A 219 -36.75 -11.95 4.54
CA VAL A 219 -35.61 -12.63 5.17
C VAL A 219 -36.09 -13.73 6.11
N GLY A 220 -37.04 -13.45 7.00
CA GLY A 220 -37.56 -14.46 7.92
C GLY A 220 -38.26 -15.61 7.21
N ARG A 221 -38.96 -15.36 6.09
CA ARG A 221 -39.53 -16.45 5.27
C ARG A 221 -38.47 -17.27 4.58
N TRP A 222 -37.47 -16.62 4.00
CA TRP A 222 -36.35 -17.34 3.41
C TRP A 222 -35.70 -18.27 4.45
N LEU A 223 -35.48 -17.79 5.68
CA LEU A 223 -34.95 -18.62 6.77
C LEU A 223 -35.88 -19.77 7.18
N ARG A 224 -37.21 -19.58 7.12
CA ARG A 224 -38.20 -20.66 7.37
C ARG A 224 -38.21 -21.74 6.30
N LEU A 225 -37.73 -21.46 5.08
CA LEU A 225 -37.58 -22.46 4.02
C LEU A 225 -36.35 -23.36 4.23
N VAL A 226 -35.40 -22.94 5.08
CA VAL A 226 -34.15 -23.69 5.33
C VAL A 226 -34.45 -24.90 6.22
N PRO A 227 -34.23 -26.13 5.74
CA PRO A 227 -34.42 -27.33 6.55
C PRO A 227 -33.48 -27.34 7.77
N PRO A 228 -33.90 -27.89 8.94
CA PRO A 228 -33.05 -27.95 10.14
C PRO A 228 -31.66 -28.54 9.91
N GLN A 229 -31.55 -29.56 9.05
CA GLN A 229 -30.29 -30.22 8.71
C GLN A 229 -29.34 -29.35 7.86
N ALA A 230 -29.83 -28.30 7.21
CA ALA A 230 -29.05 -27.43 6.32
C ALA A 230 -28.30 -26.32 7.07
N TRP A 231 -28.66 -26.04 8.33
CA TRP A 231 -28.11 -24.93 9.10
C TRP A 231 -26.59 -24.93 9.25
N PRO A 232 -25.90 -26.05 9.53
CA PRO A 232 -24.45 -26.04 9.60
C PRO A 232 -23.77 -25.57 8.30
N ALA A 233 -24.32 -25.95 7.14
CA ALA A 233 -23.80 -25.51 5.85
C ALA A 233 -24.07 -24.02 5.60
N LEU A 234 -25.23 -23.54 6.04
CA LEU A 234 -25.59 -22.14 5.99
C LEU A 234 -24.73 -21.28 6.92
N ASP A 235 -24.46 -21.77 8.13
CA ASP A 235 -23.61 -21.10 9.11
C ASP A 235 -22.17 -20.96 8.61
N ALA A 236 -21.64 -21.99 7.94
CA ALA A 236 -20.33 -21.94 7.29
C ALA A 236 -20.27 -20.82 6.23
N LEU A 237 -21.27 -20.72 5.34
CA LEU A 237 -21.34 -19.64 4.34
C LEU A 237 -21.53 -18.26 4.98
N ALA A 238 -22.29 -18.17 6.06
CA ALA A 238 -22.58 -16.90 6.71
C ALA A 238 -21.35 -16.34 7.48
N SER A 239 -20.42 -17.22 7.88
CA SER A 239 -19.13 -16.85 8.47
C SER A 239 -18.04 -16.59 7.42
N ALA A 240 -18.29 -16.81 6.12
CA ALA A 240 -17.30 -16.56 5.08
C ALA A 240 -17.16 -15.05 4.77
N TYR A 241 -15.91 -14.59 4.67
CA TYR A 241 -15.55 -13.21 4.32
C TYR A 241 -15.41 -12.99 2.81
N GLU A 242 -15.51 -14.03 1.99
CA GLU A 242 -15.56 -13.98 0.53
C GLU A 242 -16.21 -15.26 0.01
N GLU A 243 -16.31 -15.42 -1.31
CA GLU A 243 -16.74 -16.69 -1.90
C GLU A 243 -15.78 -17.82 -1.55
N ILE A 244 -16.32 -18.99 -1.19
CA ILE A 244 -15.54 -20.18 -0.86
C ILE A 244 -15.83 -21.30 -1.86
N ASP A 245 -14.80 -22.06 -2.23
CA ASP A 245 -14.98 -23.24 -3.09
C ASP A 245 -15.76 -24.35 -2.37
N ALA A 246 -16.24 -25.33 -3.15
CA ALA A 246 -17.07 -26.42 -2.64
C ALA A 246 -16.34 -27.29 -1.58
N ASP A 247 -15.03 -27.48 -1.73
CA ASP A 247 -14.22 -28.32 -0.83
C ASP A 247 -14.04 -27.64 0.53
N THR A 248 -13.75 -26.34 0.52
CA THR A 248 -13.66 -25.47 1.69
C THR A 248 -15.00 -25.45 2.41
N TRP A 249 -16.08 -25.21 1.67
CA TRP A 249 -17.43 -25.18 2.24
C TRP A 249 -17.83 -26.52 2.87
N PHE A 250 -17.55 -27.63 2.19
CA PHE A 250 -17.79 -28.97 2.75
C PHE A 250 -16.93 -29.23 4.00
N THR A 251 -15.66 -28.83 3.97
CA THR A 251 -14.74 -29.00 5.11
C THR A 251 -15.22 -28.25 6.34
N TRP A 252 -15.68 -27.02 6.16
CA TRP A 252 -16.23 -26.19 7.22
C TRP A 252 -17.53 -26.75 7.77
N THR A 253 -18.43 -27.16 6.88
CA THR A 253 -19.68 -27.82 7.26
C THR A 253 -19.39 -29.10 8.05
N ARG A 254 -18.41 -29.90 7.63
CA ARG A 254 -17.97 -31.11 8.35
C ARG A 254 -17.40 -30.79 9.72
N ALA A 255 -16.64 -29.69 9.84
CA ALA A 255 -16.13 -29.25 11.14
C ALA A 255 -17.28 -28.90 12.10
N LEU A 256 -18.34 -28.26 11.60
CA LEU A 256 -19.53 -27.91 12.39
C LEU A 256 -20.43 -29.11 12.72
N THR A 257 -20.58 -30.08 11.81
CA THR A 257 -21.42 -31.27 12.05
C THR A 257 -20.71 -32.36 12.85
N GLY A 258 -19.38 -32.41 12.81
CA GLY A 258 -18.56 -33.50 13.33
C GLY A 258 -18.69 -34.82 12.55
N ASP A 259 -19.47 -34.85 11.46
CA ASP A 259 -19.81 -36.06 10.71
C ASP A 259 -19.89 -35.76 9.19
N PRO A 260 -19.18 -36.52 8.34
CA PRO A 260 -19.10 -36.25 6.90
C PRO A 260 -20.42 -36.51 6.16
N GLU A 261 -21.23 -37.50 6.56
CA GLU A 261 -22.51 -37.78 5.88
C GLU A 261 -23.55 -36.71 6.19
N ARG A 262 -23.63 -36.27 7.46
CA ARG A 262 -24.44 -35.12 7.86
C ARG A 262 -24.00 -33.84 7.15
N ALA A 263 -22.70 -33.64 6.95
CA ALA A 263 -22.19 -32.50 6.22
C ALA A 263 -22.62 -32.52 4.75
N ARG A 264 -22.55 -33.69 4.08
CA ARG A 264 -23.00 -33.83 2.69
C ARG A 264 -24.49 -33.55 2.58
N ALA A 265 -25.29 -34.12 3.48
CA ALA A 265 -26.73 -33.88 3.54
C ALA A 265 -27.06 -32.39 3.76
N ALA A 266 -26.31 -31.70 4.62
CA ALA A 266 -26.49 -30.27 4.90
C ALA A 266 -26.18 -29.41 3.66
N VAL A 267 -25.05 -29.65 3.00
CA VAL A 267 -24.66 -28.93 1.77
C VAL A 267 -25.69 -29.14 0.66
N ILE A 268 -26.07 -30.40 0.39
CA ILE A 268 -27.08 -30.74 -0.63
C ILE A 268 -28.42 -30.06 -0.35
N ALA A 269 -28.84 -30.01 0.92
CA ALA A 269 -30.11 -29.41 1.31
C ALA A 269 -30.16 -27.89 1.09
N VAL A 270 -29.03 -27.19 1.17
CA VAL A 270 -28.97 -25.72 1.01
C VAL A 270 -28.56 -25.27 -0.39
N MET A 271 -27.96 -26.14 -1.20
CA MET A 271 -27.54 -25.85 -2.58
C MET A 271 -28.60 -25.09 -3.42
N PRO A 272 -29.89 -25.47 -3.42
CA PRO A 272 -30.90 -24.76 -4.23
C PRO A 272 -31.16 -23.31 -3.80
N LEU A 273 -30.76 -22.95 -2.57
CA LEU A 273 -31.03 -21.64 -1.96
C LEU A 273 -29.83 -20.69 -2.06
N VAL A 274 -28.63 -21.22 -2.34
CA VAL A 274 -27.36 -20.48 -2.39
C VAL A 274 -27.05 -20.05 -3.83
N ARG A 275 -26.44 -18.87 -3.99
CA ARG A 275 -25.97 -18.41 -5.30
C ARG A 275 -24.57 -18.97 -5.57
N ARG A 276 -24.34 -19.43 -6.81
CA ARG A 276 -23.01 -19.75 -7.32
C ARG A 276 -22.43 -18.51 -8.01
N ALA A 277 -21.18 -18.17 -7.68
CA ALA A 277 -20.41 -17.08 -8.29
C ALA A 277 -19.13 -17.69 -8.86
N GLY A 278 -19.04 -17.82 -10.20
CA GLY A 278 -17.99 -18.62 -10.84
C GLY A 278 -17.96 -20.05 -10.30
N ASP A 279 -16.86 -20.42 -9.66
CA ASP A 279 -16.68 -21.73 -9.00
C ASP A 279 -16.86 -21.68 -7.47
N GLY A 280 -17.12 -20.50 -6.92
CA GLY A 280 -17.35 -20.26 -5.50
C GLY A 280 -18.83 -20.23 -5.10
N HIS A 281 -19.07 -20.40 -3.79
CA HIS A 281 -20.36 -20.34 -3.14
C HIS A 281 -20.38 -19.22 -2.09
N LEU A 282 -21.46 -18.45 -2.06
CA LEU A 282 -21.60 -17.29 -1.18
C LEU A 282 -23.08 -17.00 -0.89
N LEU A 283 -23.36 -16.53 0.33
CA LEU A 283 -24.65 -15.92 0.67
C LEU A 283 -24.69 -14.46 0.19
N ASP A 284 -25.02 -14.29 -1.09
CA ASP A 284 -24.96 -13.01 -1.80
C ASP A 284 -25.98 -11.96 -1.29
N CYS A 285 -27.03 -12.40 -0.57
CA CYS A 285 -27.97 -11.50 0.07
C CYS A 285 -27.48 -11.10 1.47
N ARG A 286 -26.82 -9.95 1.59
CA ARG A 286 -26.29 -9.44 2.87
C ARG A 286 -27.32 -9.39 4.02
N PRO A 287 -28.59 -8.97 3.82
CA PRO A 287 -29.64 -9.07 4.84
C PRO A 287 -29.84 -10.48 5.41
N VAL A 288 -29.78 -11.51 4.55
CA VAL A 288 -29.89 -12.91 4.97
C VAL A 288 -28.69 -13.31 5.82
N ARG A 289 -27.47 -13.00 5.36
CA ARG A 289 -26.24 -13.26 6.13
C ARG A 289 -26.26 -12.58 7.50
N GLU A 290 -26.65 -11.31 7.55
CA GLU A 290 -26.76 -10.55 8.81
C GLU A 290 -27.83 -11.13 9.74
N ALA A 291 -28.98 -11.56 9.21
CA ALA A 291 -30.02 -12.21 10.01
C ALA A 291 -29.55 -13.55 10.60
N ILE A 292 -28.81 -14.36 9.84
CA ILE A 292 -28.22 -15.61 10.33
C ILE A 292 -27.24 -15.32 11.48
N ARG A 293 -26.31 -14.37 11.28
CA ARG A 293 -25.34 -14.01 12.33
C ARG A 293 -26.01 -13.44 13.58
N ARG A 294 -27.04 -12.60 13.42
CA ARG A 294 -27.81 -12.02 14.54
C ARG A 294 -28.65 -13.05 15.31
N ALA A 295 -29.02 -14.16 14.68
CA ALA A 295 -29.76 -15.23 15.35
C ALA A 295 -28.87 -16.07 16.29
N ARG A 296 -27.53 -15.97 16.17
CA ARG A 296 -26.58 -16.70 17.01
C ARG A 296 -26.45 -16.03 18.38
N THR A 297 -26.36 -16.83 19.43
CA THR A 297 -25.88 -16.33 20.73
C THR A 297 -24.36 -16.07 20.67
N PRO A 298 -23.80 -15.19 21.52
CA PRO A 298 -22.35 -14.98 21.57
C PRO A 298 -21.55 -16.28 21.76
N GLN A 299 -22.09 -17.23 22.53
CA GLN A 299 -21.47 -18.54 22.74
C GLN A 299 -21.44 -19.38 21.45
N VAL A 300 -22.53 -19.39 20.69
CA VAL A 300 -22.62 -20.11 19.40
C VAL A 300 -21.69 -19.48 18.37
N THR A 301 -21.65 -18.15 18.27
CA THR A 301 -20.70 -17.43 17.40
C THR A 301 -19.26 -17.84 17.71
N ALA A 302 -18.84 -17.69 18.98
CA ALA A 302 -17.49 -18.07 19.39
C ALA A 302 -17.17 -19.57 19.21
N GLN A 303 -18.17 -20.45 19.27
CA GLN A 303 -17.98 -21.87 18.96
C GLN A 303 -17.77 -22.11 17.47
N ILE A 304 -18.62 -21.54 16.62
CA ILE A 304 -18.52 -21.66 15.16
C ILE A 304 -17.15 -21.13 14.71
N ASP A 305 -16.78 -19.93 15.12
CA ASP A 305 -15.56 -19.28 14.62
C ASP A 305 -14.30 -20.01 15.10
N ARG A 306 -14.30 -20.56 16.34
CA ARG A 306 -13.22 -21.44 16.80
C ARG A 306 -13.10 -22.71 15.97
N VAL A 307 -14.22 -23.36 15.66
CA VAL A 307 -14.23 -24.60 14.86
C VAL A 307 -13.76 -24.34 13.43
N LEU A 308 -14.22 -23.24 12.82
CA LEU A 308 -13.80 -22.84 11.48
C LEU A 308 -12.32 -22.44 11.45
N GLY A 309 -11.87 -21.60 12.38
CA GLY A 309 -10.47 -21.19 12.52
C GLY A 309 -9.53 -22.37 12.72
N ALA A 310 -9.88 -23.30 13.62
CA ALA A 310 -9.11 -24.52 13.83
C ALA A 310 -9.09 -25.42 12.57
N GLY A 311 -10.22 -25.55 11.88
CA GLY A 311 -10.31 -26.29 10.63
C GLY A 311 -9.44 -25.70 9.52
N MET A 312 -9.42 -24.36 9.39
CA MET A 312 -8.55 -23.64 8.46
C MET A 312 -7.07 -23.86 8.78
N TYR A 313 -6.68 -23.71 10.04
CA TYR A 313 -5.30 -23.93 10.47
C TYR A 313 -4.85 -25.38 10.23
N ALA A 314 -5.71 -26.36 10.54
CA ALA A 314 -5.42 -27.77 10.30
C ALA A 314 -5.31 -28.15 8.81
N ALA A 315 -5.93 -27.36 7.92
CA ALA A 315 -5.85 -27.54 6.47
C ALA A 315 -4.56 -26.95 5.87
N VAL A 316 -3.76 -26.20 6.64
CA VAL A 316 -2.49 -25.65 6.17
C VAL A 316 -1.50 -26.81 5.95
N PRO A 317 -0.91 -26.93 4.73
CA PRO A 317 0.11 -27.95 4.47
C PRO A 317 1.26 -27.84 5.46
N GLN A 318 1.89 -28.97 5.79
CA GLN A 318 3.03 -29.02 6.71
C GLN A 318 4.32 -29.32 5.94
N SER A 319 5.41 -28.66 6.31
CA SER A 319 6.77 -28.93 5.83
C SER A 319 7.70 -29.05 7.02
N SER A 320 8.36 -30.21 7.17
CA SER A 320 9.26 -30.53 8.30
C SER A 320 8.62 -30.29 9.68
N GLY A 321 7.32 -30.60 9.83
CA GLY A 321 6.58 -30.44 11.09
C GLY A 321 6.19 -29.01 11.44
N ARG A 322 6.27 -28.07 10.48
CA ARG A 322 5.79 -26.69 10.62
C ARG A 322 4.79 -26.33 9.53
N PRO A 323 3.85 -25.39 9.77
CA PRO A 323 2.96 -24.90 8.73
C PRO A 323 3.74 -24.30 7.55
N ASP A 324 3.41 -24.74 6.33
CA ASP A 324 3.90 -24.21 5.07
C ASP A 324 2.90 -23.18 4.54
N TRP A 325 3.02 -21.96 5.06
CA TRP A 325 2.15 -20.84 4.71
C TRP A 325 2.20 -20.46 3.23
N ALA A 326 3.31 -20.74 2.54
CA ALA A 326 3.43 -20.48 1.11
C ALA A 326 2.47 -21.35 0.27
N ARG A 327 2.10 -22.53 0.78
CA ARG A 327 1.18 -23.47 0.13
C ARG A 327 -0.25 -23.43 0.69
N ALA A 328 -0.51 -22.57 1.68
CA ALA A 328 -1.87 -22.37 2.19
C ALA A 328 -2.79 -21.82 1.09
N SER A 329 -4.09 -22.12 1.19
CA SER A 329 -5.06 -21.60 0.21
C SER A 329 -5.14 -20.07 0.26
N GLY A 330 -5.54 -19.45 -0.86
CA GLY A 330 -5.68 -17.99 -0.92
C GLY A 330 -6.66 -17.42 0.12
N TYR A 331 -7.74 -18.16 0.41
CA TYR A 331 -8.69 -17.78 1.46
C TYR A 331 -8.03 -17.77 2.84
N VAL A 332 -7.23 -18.80 3.17
CA VAL A 332 -6.52 -18.88 4.45
C VAL A 332 -5.52 -17.73 4.59
N GLN A 333 -4.73 -17.46 3.55
CA GLN A 333 -3.78 -16.34 3.56
C GLN A 333 -4.49 -14.98 3.74
N ARG A 334 -5.71 -14.79 3.20
CA ARG A 334 -6.45 -13.53 3.29
C ARG A 334 -7.25 -13.34 4.59
N HIS A 335 -7.82 -14.42 5.13
CA HIS A 335 -8.89 -14.31 6.13
C HIS A 335 -8.61 -15.01 7.45
N LEU A 336 -7.58 -15.87 7.55
CA LEU A 336 -7.32 -16.60 8.81
C LEU A 336 -7.06 -15.66 9.99
N ALA A 337 -6.37 -14.53 9.77
CA ALA A 337 -6.13 -13.52 10.82
C ALA A 337 -7.45 -12.99 11.40
N ARG A 338 -8.45 -12.72 10.54
CA ARG A 338 -9.76 -12.20 10.95
C ARG A 338 -10.55 -13.22 11.76
N HIS A 339 -10.58 -14.47 11.29
CA HIS A 339 -11.16 -15.58 12.01
C HIS A 339 -10.51 -15.78 13.38
N ALA A 340 -9.19 -15.66 13.45
CA ALA A 340 -8.45 -15.82 14.70
C ALA A 340 -8.74 -14.68 15.70
N VAL A 341 -8.98 -13.45 15.24
CA VAL A 341 -9.44 -12.33 16.07
C VAL A 341 -10.83 -12.62 16.63
N GLU A 342 -11.77 -13.00 15.75
CA GLU A 342 -13.16 -13.30 16.13
C GLU A 342 -13.22 -14.48 17.13
N SER A 343 -12.37 -15.48 16.96
CA SER A 343 -12.31 -16.66 17.83
C SER A 343 -11.43 -16.49 19.08
N GLY A 344 -10.74 -15.36 19.24
CA GLY A 344 -9.86 -15.06 20.38
C GLY A 344 -8.56 -15.86 20.44
N VAL A 345 -8.04 -16.34 19.30
CA VAL A 345 -6.79 -17.14 19.21
C VAL A 345 -5.70 -16.49 18.35
N ALA A 346 -5.90 -15.23 17.94
CA ALA A 346 -4.98 -14.50 17.08
C ALA A 346 -3.55 -14.37 17.66
N GLU A 347 -3.37 -14.36 18.98
CA GLU A 347 -2.05 -14.23 19.60
C GLU A 347 -1.05 -15.31 19.14
N GLY A 348 -1.46 -16.58 19.10
CA GLY A 348 -0.59 -17.67 18.65
C GLY A 348 -0.28 -17.61 17.15
N LEU A 349 -1.19 -17.06 16.35
CA LEU A 349 -1.02 -16.94 14.91
C LEU A 349 -0.11 -15.76 14.54
N LEU A 350 -0.27 -14.63 15.23
CA LEU A 350 0.49 -13.39 14.98
C LEU A 350 1.92 -13.43 15.51
N THR A 351 2.29 -14.48 16.27
CA THR A 351 3.67 -14.76 16.66
C THR A 351 4.41 -15.68 15.68
N ASP A 352 3.70 -16.28 14.71
CA ASP A 352 4.33 -17.05 13.64
C ASP A 352 4.82 -16.12 12.52
N THR A 353 6.14 -15.90 12.47
CA THR A 353 6.81 -15.08 11.45
C THR A 353 6.51 -15.56 10.01
N GLY A 354 6.33 -16.87 9.80
CA GLY A 354 5.93 -17.41 8.51
C GLY A 354 4.53 -16.94 8.12
N PHE A 355 3.59 -16.91 9.07
CA PHE A 355 2.26 -16.38 8.83
C PHE A 355 2.32 -14.89 8.48
N LEU A 356 3.05 -14.08 9.26
CA LEU A 356 3.17 -12.63 9.08
C LEU A 356 3.63 -12.21 7.67
N VAL A 357 4.51 -13.00 7.04
CA VAL A 357 5.07 -12.68 5.71
C VAL A 357 4.28 -13.29 4.55
N HIS A 358 3.41 -14.27 4.80
CA HIS A 358 2.62 -14.93 3.76
C HIS A 358 1.15 -14.50 3.74
N ALA A 359 0.60 -14.09 4.88
CA ALA A 359 -0.77 -13.62 4.98
C ALA A 359 -0.97 -12.25 4.31
N ASP A 360 -2.23 -11.92 4.04
CA ASP A 360 -2.64 -10.63 3.51
C ASP A 360 -2.30 -9.50 4.50
N PRO A 361 -1.52 -8.48 4.07
CA PRO A 361 -1.06 -7.43 4.96
C PRO A 361 -2.17 -6.63 5.64
N ILE A 362 -3.32 -6.44 4.99
CA ILE A 362 -4.45 -5.69 5.57
C ILE A 362 -5.06 -6.49 6.72
N SER A 363 -5.27 -7.80 6.52
CA SER A 363 -5.80 -8.68 7.56
C SER A 363 -4.90 -8.77 8.80
N VAL A 364 -3.57 -8.83 8.59
CA VAL A 364 -2.59 -8.88 9.67
C VAL A 364 -2.51 -7.54 10.40
N ALA A 365 -2.52 -6.41 9.67
CA ALA A 365 -2.53 -5.08 10.26
C ALA A 365 -3.73 -4.90 11.20
N GLY A 366 -4.93 -5.23 10.73
CA GLY A 366 -6.14 -5.18 11.56
C GLY A 366 -6.01 -6.06 12.81
N ALA A 367 -5.54 -7.30 12.65
CA ALA A 367 -5.37 -8.21 13.78
C ALA A 367 -4.34 -7.70 14.82
N LEU A 368 -3.20 -7.14 14.38
CA LEU A 368 -2.18 -6.54 15.25
C LEU A 368 -2.64 -5.28 15.98
N GLU A 369 -3.64 -4.56 15.44
CA GLU A 369 -4.28 -3.42 16.11
C GLU A 369 -5.26 -3.88 17.20
N THR A 370 -5.85 -5.06 17.05
CA THR A 370 -6.81 -5.62 18.03
C THR A 370 -6.16 -6.39 19.18
N VAL A 371 -5.00 -7.00 18.96
CA VAL A 371 -4.32 -7.87 19.94
C VAL A 371 -3.01 -7.23 20.39
N ARG A 372 -2.77 -7.22 21.70
CA ARG A 372 -1.48 -6.77 22.26
C ARG A 372 -0.53 -7.96 22.36
N LEU A 373 0.61 -7.88 21.69
CA LEU A 373 1.62 -8.93 21.65
C LEU A 373 2.92 -8.50 22.37
N PRO A 374 3.64 -9.45 23.01
CA PRO A 374 5.01 -9.20 23.44
C PRO A 374 5.95 -9.08 22.22
N GLY A 375 7.12 -8.44 22.39
CA GLY A 375 8.16 -8.38 21.36
C GLY A 375 7.97 -7.35 20.24
N ARG A 376 7.04 -6.40 20.39
CA ARG A 376 6.81 -5.25 19.49
C ARG A 376 6.52 -5.56 18.00
N PRO A 377 5.90 -6.68 17.60
CA PRO A 377 5.54 -6.90 16.19
C PRO A 377 4.54 -5.86 15.66
N SER A 378 3.61 -5.38 16.49
CA SER A 378 2.65 -4.34 16.09
C SER A 378 3.32 -3.00 15.81
N ASP A 379 4.35 -2.63 16.57
CA ASP A 379 5.10 -1.39 16.32
C ASP A 379 5.96 -1.53 15.06
N ALA A 380 6.68 -2.66 14.92
CA ALA A 380 7.47 -2.96 13.74
C ALA A 380 6.60 -2.90 12.47
N TRP A 381 5.42 -3.52 12.51
CA TRP A 381 4.47 -3.51 11.41
C TRP A 381 3.96 -2.10 11.08
N ARG A 382 3.62 -1.29 12.09
CA ARG A 382 3.13 0.08 11.90
C ARG A 382 4.19 0.96 11.22
N THR A 383 5.45 0.80 11.61
CA THR A 383 6.58 1.57 11.07
C THR A 383 6.82 1.32 9.58
N VAL A 384 6.49 0.12 9.06
CA VAL A 384 6.70 -0.24 7.65
C VAL A 384 5.42 -0.64 6.91
N GLY A 385 4.24 -0.32 7.45
CA GLY A 385 2.95 -0.82 6.97
C GLY A 385 2.68 -0.51 5.49
N ALA A 386 3.04 0.71 5.04
CA ALA A 386 2.97 1.09 3.64
C ALA A 386 3.84 0.20 2.72
N GLY A 387 5.00 -0.22 3.21
CA GLY A 387 5.90 -1.13 2.51
C GLY A 387 5.34 -2.55 2.47
N MET A 388 4.69 -3.00 3.56
CA MET A 388 4.07 -4.32 3.64
C MET A 388 2.93 -4.48 2.64
N VAL A 389 2.10 -3.44 2.46
CA VAL A 389 1.02 -3.41 1.46
C VAL A 389 1.58 -3.33 0.04
N SER A 390 2.72 -2.67 -0.15
CA SER A 390 3.35 -2.48 -1.48
C SER A 390 4.17 -3.70 -1.95
N ALA A 391 4.64 -4.52 -1.01
CA ALA A 391 5.52 -5.65 -1.30
C ALA A 391 4.76 -6.79 -2.01
N THR A 392 5.37 -7.28 -3.10
CA THR A 392 4.75 -8.20 -4.06
C THR A 392 5.04 -9.67 -3.78
N SER A 393 6.04 -9.96 -2.94
CA SER A 393 6.45 -11.32 -2.59
C SER A 393 6.62 -11.50 -1.08
N ALA A 394 6.58 -12.74 -0.62
CA ALA A 394 6.83 -13.06 0.79
C ALA A 394 8.27 -12.72 1.23
N ALA A 395 9.25 -12.87 0.34
CA ALA A 395 10.64 -12.48 0.63
C ALA A 395 10.77 -10.96 0.78
N GLU A 396 10.09 -10.19 -0.08
CA GLU A 396 10.05 -8.73 0.01
C GLU A 396 9.31 -8.27 1.27
N ARG A 397 8.16 -8.86 1.60
CA ARG A 397 7.45 -8.62 2.87
C ARG A 397 8.31 -8.97 4.08
N ALA A 398 9.07 -10.07 4.02
CA ALA A 398 9.99 -10.43 5.08
C ALA A 398 11.13 -9.40 5.24
N ALA A 399 11.68 -8.88 4.14
CA ALA A 399 12.70 -7.84 4.19
C ALA A 399 12.14 -6.52 4.75
N VAL A 400 10.94 -6.13 4.34
CA VAL A 400 10.26 -4.93 4.87
C VAL A 400 9.95 -5.09 6.36
N LEU A 401 9.37 -6.21 6.78
CA LEU A 401 9.09 -6.44 8.20
C LEU A 401 10.39 -6.56 9.03
N HIS A 402 11.46 -7.12 8.46
CA HIS A 402 12.77 -7.18 9.12
C HIS A 402 13.31 -5.77 9.37
N LEU A 403 13.12 -4.87 8.40
CA LEU A 403 13.47 -3.46 8.56
C LEU A 403 12.70 -2.81 9.72
N GLY A 404 11.39 -3.03 9.78
CA GLY A 404 10.56 -2.56 10.90
C GLY A 404 11.00 -3.13 12.24
N ALA A 405 11.35 -4.42 12.29
CA ALA A 405 11.86 -5.07 13.51
C ALA A 405 13.18 -4.45 13.99
N LEU A 406 14.11 -4.15 13.08
CA LEU A 406 15.36 -3.46 13.42
C LEU A 406 15.10 -2.03 13.92
N LEU A 407 14.22 -1.28 13.26
CA LEU A 407 13.88 0.10 13.64
C LEU A 407 13.25 0.19 15.03
N GLU A 408 12.45 -0.82 15.42
CA GLU A 408 11.76 -0.89 16.72
C GLU A 408 12.53 -1.66 17.80
N SER A 409 13.75 -2.12 17.49
CA SER A 409 14.59 -2.96 18.36
C SER A 409 13.90 -4.26 18.80
N ALA A 410 13.14 -4.88 17.90
CA ALA A 410 12.50 -6.18 18.09
C ALA A 410 13.45 -7.33 17.66
N GLU A 411 14.51 -7.55 18.44
CA GLU A 411 15.63 -8.47 18.10
C GLU A 411 15.17 -9.89 17.73
N SER A 412 14.32 -10.51 18.55
CA SER A 412 13.78 -11.85 18.30
C SER A 412 13.04 -11.95 16.96
N LEU A 413 12.26 -10.93 16.61
CA LEU A 413 11.53 -10.88 15.34
C LEU A 413 12.49 -10.65 14.16
N ALA A 414 13.49 -9.80 14.34
CA ALA A 414 14.50 -9.53 13.31
C ALA A 414 15.28 -10.80 12.96
N ASP A 415 15.75 -11.55 13.97
CA ASP A 415 16.48 -12.81 13.78
C ASP A 415 15.63 -13.85 13.03
N ASP A 416 14.37 -14.02 13.41
CA ASP A 416 13.45 -14.94 12.75
C ASP A 416 13.16 -14.58 11.29
N LEU A 417 13.22 -13.30 10.92
CA LEU A 417 12.96 -12.81 9.57
C LEU A 417 14.15 -12.95 8.63
N GLN A 418 15.38 -13.11 9.13
CA GLN A 418 16.58 -13.28 8.28
C GLN A 418 16.43 -14.46 7.31
N ARG A 419 15.86 -15.58 7.76
CA ARG A 419 15.66 -16.78 6.92
C ARG A 419 14.69 -16.56 5.76
N PHE A 420 13.70 -15.68 5.93
CA PHE A 420 12.67 -15.39 4.93
C PHE A 420 13.10 -14.27 3.97
N SER A 421 13.82 -13.27 4.49
CA SER A 421 14.27 -12.11 3.73
C SER A 421 15.48 -12.37 2.84
N ARG A 422 16.25 -13.46 3.05
CA ARG A 422 17.50 -13.75 2.30
C ARG A 422 17.38 -13.74 0.77
N HIS A 423 16.18 -14.04 0.24
CA HIS A 423 15.89 -14.06 -1.19
C HIS A 423 15.31 -12.74 -1.72
N ALA A 424 15.12 -11.75 -0.86
CA ALA A 424 14.68 -10.42 -1.27
C ALA A 424 15.77 -9.74 -2.11
N GLY A 425 15.37 -8.73 -2.88
CA GLY A 425 16.31 -7.94 -3.67
C GLY A 425 17.40 -7.31 -2.79
N ARG A 426 17.00 -6.84 -1.61
CA ARG A 426 17.78 -6.16 -0.60
C ARG A 426 17.39 -6.67 0.78
N VAL A 427 18.37 -6.92 1.64
CA VAL A 427 18.17 -7.47 2.98
C VAL A 427 18.64 -6.45 4.02
N PRO A 428 17.79 -6.07 4.99
CA PRO A 428 18.22 -5.21 6.09
C PRO A 428 19.38 -5.82 6.87
N ALA A 429 20.41 -5.01 7.10
CA ALA A 429 21.60 -5.40 7.86
C ALA A 429 21.61 -4.77 9.25
N TRP A 430 21.31 -3.48 9.33
CA TRP A 430 21.15 -2.73 10.58
C TRP A 430 20.26 -1.51 10.33
N ALA A 431 19.68 -0.97 11.40
CA ALA A 431 18.93 0.28 11.38
C ALA A 431 19.28 1.13 12.60
N ASN A 432 19.10 2.45 12.50
CA ASN A 432 19.24 3.40 13.59
C ASN A 432 18.00 4.31 13.62
N GLY A 433 16.95 3.83 14.29
CA GLY A 433 15.64 4.47 14.43
C GLY A 433 15.34 4.94 15.85
N SER A 434 14.18 5.57 16.04
CA SER A 434 13.81 6.24 17.30
C SER A 434 13.80 5.31 18.52
N ALA A 435 13.52 4.02 18.33
CA ALA A 435 13.53 3.06 19.42
C ALA A 435 14.93 2.73 19.98
N ILE A 436 16.00 3.02 19.22
CA ILE A 436 17.40 2.69 19.56
C ILE A 436 18.04 3.74 20.50
N GLY A 437 17.29 4.77 20.93
CA GLY A 437 17.72 5.73 21.95
C GLY A 437 18.84 6.67 21.45
N HIS A 438 19.97 6.73 22.16
CA HIS A 438 21.08 7.68 21.90
C HIS A 438 21.71 7.59 20.50
N GLY A 439 21.39 6.54 19.73
CA GLY A 439 21.80 6.39 18.33
C GLY A 439 20.95 7.19 17.34
N TRP A 440 19.68 7.48 17.67
CA TRP A 440 18.72 8.04 16.72
C TRP A 440 19.18 9.42 16.22
N PRO A 441 19.33 9.59 14.89
CA PRO A 441 19.73 10.87 14.32
C PRO A 441 18.57 11.85 14.15
N GLY A 442 17.34 11.49 14.47
CA GLY A 442 16.18 12.27 14.01
C GLY A 442 15.80 11.94 12.57
N GLU A 443 14.96 12.78 11.98
CA GLU A 443 14.64 12.68 10.56
C GLU A 443 15.88 13.02 9.72
N VAL A 444 16.21 12.15 8.76
CA VAL A 444 17.42 12.29 7.95
C VAL A 444 17.14 13.14 6.72
N ALA A 445 17.95 14.17 6.52
CA ALA A 445 17.89 15.07 5.36
C ALA A 445 19.01 14.82 4.35
N GLY A 446 20.14 14.24 4.77
CA GLY A 446 21.29 13.98 3.90
C GLY A 446 22.15 12.84 4.40
N LEU A 447 22.74 12.08 3.48
CA LEU A 447 23.69 11.00 3.76
C LEU A 447 24.91 11.17 2.86
N ALA A 448 26.09 10.88 3.41
CA ALA A 448 27.33 10.80 2.63
C ALA A 448 28.29 9.80 3.26
N LEU A 449 28.92 8.95 2.45
CA LEU A 449 30.03 8.13 2.91
C LEU A 449 31.24 9.02 3.14
N GLY A 450 31.91 8.83 4.28
CA GLY A 450 33.15 9.52 4.58
C GLY A 450 34.27 9.15 3.60
N THR A 451 35.29 10.01 3.51
CA THR A 451 36.53 9.68 2.80
C THR A 451 37.34 8.63 3.56
N GLU A 452 37.12 8.51 4.86
CA GLU A 452 37.64 7.44 5.70
C GLU A 452 36.85 6.13 5.49
N PRO A 453 37.53 4.97 5.53
CA PRO A 453 36.85 3.69 5.51
C PRO A 453 35.84 3.56 6.64
N GLU A 454 34.73 2.90 6.35
CA GLU A 454 33.69 2.54 7.31
C GLU A 454 32.92 3.68 7.99
N VAL A 455 32.97 4.89 7.42
CA VAL A 455 32.29 6.08 7.98
C VAL A 455 31.08 6.48 7.13
N LEU A 456 29.95 6.72 7.79
CA LEU A 456 28.74 7.31 7.19
C LEU A 456 28.35 8.58 7.96
N HIS A 457 28.28 9.70 7.25
CA HIS A 457 27.75 10.95 7.77
C HIS A 457 26.27 11.09 7.46
N CYS A 458 25.51 11.57 8.44
CA CYS A 458 24.07 11.71 8.39
C CYS A 458 23.65 13.08 8.90
N ALA A 459 23.16 13.93 8.01
CA ALA A 459 22.62 15.23 8.37
C ALA A 459 21.16 15.08 8.80
N ALA A 460 20.88 15.43 10.05
CA ALA A 460 19.54 15.46 10.60
C ALA A 460 18.81 16.76 10.28
N VAL A 461 17.49 16.72 10.18
CA VAL A 461 16.64 17.91 9.96
C VAL A 461 16.77 18.92 11.12
N ASP A 462 16.95 18.43 12.35
CA ASP A 462 17.09 19.25 13.56
C ASP A 462 18.49 19.87 13.73
N GLY A 463 19.43 19.61 12.80
CA GLY A 463 20.67 20.35 12.67
C GLY A 463 21.99 19.59 12.77
N PRO A 464 22.21 18.66 13.70
CA PRO A 464 23.51 17.99 13.84
C PRO A 464 23.80 17.04 12.68
N VAL A 465 25.10 16.82 12.43
CA VAL A 465 25.56 15.71 11.59
C VAL A 465 26.04 14.58 12.47
N HIS A 466 25.35 13.45 12.40
CA HIS A 466 25.70 12.23 13.10
C HIS A 466 26.68 11.43 12.24
N THR A 467 27.67 10.81 12.87
CA THR A 467 28.61 9.91 12.21
C THR A 467 28.37 8.50 12.70
N PHE A 468 28.23 7.55 11.77
CA PHE A 468 27.95 6.15 12.02
C PHE A 468 29.02 5.25 11.40
N SER A 469 29.24 4.09 12.02
CA SER A 469 29.94 2.97 11.42
C SER A 469 29.07 2.37 10.33
N THR A 470 29.61 2.20 9.12
CA THR A 470 28.90 1.58 8.01
C THR A 470 28.64 0.08 8.23
N THR A 471 29.43 -0.54 9.12
CA THR A 471 29.46 -1.99 9.35
C THR A 471 28.28 -2.46 10.19
N ASP A 472 27.99 -1.72 11.26
CA ASP A 472 27.03 -2.10 12.30
C ASP A 472 26.07 -0.97 12.74
N GLY A 473 26.20 0.23 12.14
CA GLY A 473 25.34 1.37 12.46
C GLY A 473 25.63 2.04 13.80
N ARG A 474 26.73 1.66 14.48
CA ARG A 474 27.13 2.26 15.76
C ARG A 474 27.47 3.74 15.57
N THR A 475 26.93 4.61 16.43
CA THR A 475 27.28 6.03 16.44
C THR A 475 28.73 6.23 16.84
N LEU A 476 29.52 6.85 15.96
CA LEU A 476 30.93 7.19 16.16
C LEU A 476 31.11 8.60 16.74
N GLY A 477 30.19 9.52 16.42
CA GLY A 477 30.27 10.89 16.89
C GLY A 477 29.15 11.78 16.38
N ARG A 478 29.18 13.04 16.78
CA ARG A 478 28.25 14.08 16.33
C ARG A 478 29.02 15.39 16.12
N THR A 479 28.81 16.00 14.96
CA THR A 479 29.34 17.33 14.63
C THR A 479 28.20 18.34 14.72
N PRO A 480 28.32 19.38 15.58
CA PRO A 480 27.32 20.44 15.63
C PRO A 480 27.18 21.13 14.27
N ALA A 481 25.94 21.30 13.84
CA ALA A 481 25.62 22.08 12.65
C ALA A 481 24.30 22.84 12.89
N LYS A 482 24.09 23.92 12.14
CA LYS A 482 22.92 24.77 12.29
C LYS A 482 21.65 23.98 11.95
N ALA A 483 20.58 24.18 12.73
CA ALA A 483 19.27 23.61 12.45
C ALA A 483 18.78 23.98 11.04
N GLY A 484 18.15 23.01 10.37
CA GLY A 484 17.56 23.17 9.05
C GLY A 484 17.65 21.89 8.22
N THR A 485 16.81 21.76 7.20
CA THR A 485 16.88 20.64 6.26
C THR A 485 18.11 20.79 5.36
N ALA A 486 18.89 19.71 5.22
CA ALA A 486 19.95 19.61 4.20
C ALA A 486 19.37 19.08 2.88
N HIS A 487 19.85 19.58 1.75
CA HIS A 487 19.57 19.04 0.41
C HIS A 487 20.77 18.28 -0.18
N GLY A 488 21.89 18.23 0.55
CA GLY A 488 23.06 17.44 0.19
C GLY A 488 24.19 17.63 1.20
N LEU A 489 25.08 16.64 1.25
CA LEU A 489 26.24 16.60 2.14
C LEU A 489 27.43 16.04 1.35
N VAL A 490 28.58 16.71 1.40
CA VAL A 490 29.82 16.29 0.73
C VAL A 490 30.97 16.33 1.73
N PRO A 491 31.60 15.19 2.05
CA PRO A 491 32.79 15.14 2.88
C PRO A 491 34.05 15.41 2.07
N PHE A 492 35.03 16.04 2.72
CA PHE A 492 36.37 16.26 2.19
C PHE A 492 37.39 15.40 2.92
N ALA A 493 38.53 15.17 2.26
CA ALA A 493 39.64 14.39 2.80
C ALA A 493 40.30 15.02 4.05
N ASP A 494 40.08 16.31 4.30
CA ASP A 494 40.54 17.01 5.51
C ASP A 494 39.58 16.84 6.71
N GLY A 495 38.50 16.06 6.54
CA GLY A 495 37.46 15.83 7.56
C GLY A 495 36.38 16.90 7.60
N GLY A 496 36.51 17.98 6.82
CA GLY A 496 35.48 19.01 6.69
C GLY A 496 34.27 18.53 5.89
N LEU A 497 33.11 19.13 6.16
CA LEU A 497 31.85 18.82 5.50
C LEU A 497 31.30 20.07 4.78
N LEU A 498 30.86 19.90 3.53
CA LEU A 498 30.05 20.87 2.80
C LEU A 498 28.58 20.44 2.84
N ARG A 499 27.70 21.36 3.21
CA ARG A 499 26.26 21.15 3.25
C ARG A 499 25.54 22.18 2.41
N LEU A 500 24.54 21.72 1.66
CA LEU A 500 23.52 22.57 1.04
C LEU A 500 22.29 22.62 1.95
N ASP A 501 21.83 23.81 2.31
CA ASP A 501 20.60 23.98 3.10
C ASP A 501 19.34 24.21 2.25
N ALA A 502 18.17 24.19 2.90
CA ALA A 502 16.89 24.38 2.24
C ALA A 502 16.69 25.76 1.56
N SER A 503 17.46 26.78 1.97
CA SER A 503 17.43 28.10 1.34
C SER A 503 18.24 28.16 0.04
N GLY A 504 19.06 27.13 -0.21
CA GLY A 504 19.99 27.06 -1.32
C GLY A 504 21.38 27.62 -0.99
N ALA A 505 21.69 27.84 0.29
CA ALA A 505 22.99 28.32 0.74
C ALA A 505 23.93 27.15 1.07
N LEU A 506 25.21 27.35 0.76
CA LEU A 506 26.29 26.40 1.01
C LEU A 506 27.03 26.76 2.30
N HIS A 507 27.23 25.78 3.18
CA HIS A 507 27.91 25.95 4.46
C HIS A 507 28.99 24.90 4.63
N ARG A 508 30.20 25.34 4.99
CA ARG A 508 31.29 24.44 5.39
C ARG A 508 31.42 24.42 6.91
N PHE A 509 31.66 23.25 7.49
CA PHE A 509 31.82 23.07 8.94
C PHE A 509 32.68 21.83 9.23
N GLY A 510 33.07 21.66 10.50
CA GLY A 510 34.04 20.63 10.91
C GLY A 510 35.49 21.13 10.81
N PRO A 511 36.48 20.21 10.86
CA PRO A 511 37.89 20.54 10.68
C PRO A 511 38.15 21.32 9.39
N GLY A 512 39.02 22.35 9.46
CA GLY A 512 39.39 23.15 8.30
C GLY A 512 38.26 24.00 7.69
N ALA A 513 37.16 24.26 8.41
CA ALA A 513 36.01 25.01 7.87
C ALA A 513 36.34 26.41 7.32
N ASP A 514 37.32 27.09 7.93
CA ASP A 514 37.81 28.40 7.47
C ASP A 514 38.72 28.30 6.23
N GLU A 515 39.29 27.11 5.99
CA GLU A 515 40.03 26.83 4.77
C GLU A 515 39.05 26.79 3.59
N ARG A 516 39.48 27.14 2.38
CA ARG A 516 38.63 27.16 1.18
C ARG A 516 37.37 28.06 1.26
N ALA A 517 37.33 29.12 2.08
CA ALA A 517 36.23 30.10 2.03
C ALA A 517 36.00 30.69 0.61
N SER A 518 37.07 30.81 -0.17
CA SER A 518 37.02 31.20 -1.59
C SER A 518 36.25 30.20 -2.47
N LEU A 519 36.17 28.92 -2.10
CA LEU A 519 35.38 27.92 -2.82
C LEU A 519 33.89 28.28 -2.74
N LEU A 520 33.36 28.59 -1.55
CA LEU A 520 31.95 28.97 -1.39
C LEU A 520 31.62 30.20 -2.24
N THR A 521 32.47 31.23 -2.21
CA THR A 521 32.31 32.41 -3.06
C THR A 521 32.31 32.05 -4.54
N ARG A 522 33.18 31.14 -5.01
CA ARG A 522 33.20 30.70 -6.42
C ARG A 522 31.94 29.92 -6.81
N LEU A 523 31.46 29.03 -5.93
CA LEU A 523 30.23 28.26 -6.15
C LEU A 523 28.98 29.15 -6.20
N ASP A 524 28.94 30.23 -5.41
CA ASP A 524 27.82 31.18 -5.41
C ASP A 524 27.93 32.27 -6.50
N ALA A 525 29.13 32.69 -6.88
CA ALA A 525 29.35 33.82 -7.81
C ALA A 525 28.75 33.60 -9.21
N THR A 526 28.50 32.35 -9.58
CA THR A 526 27.99 31.95 -10.90
C THR A 526 26.55 31.44 -10.86
N ARG A 527 25.90 31.51 -9.69
CA ARG A 527 24.54 31.03 -9.47
C ARG A 527 23.49 31.93 -10.13
N THR A 528 22.63 31.36 -10.97
CA THR A 528 21.48 32.04 -11.59
C THR A 528 20.14 31.75 -10.89
N ALA A 529 20.03 30.61 -10.20
CA ALA A 529 18.86 30.20 -9.42
C ALA A 529 19.29 29.48 -8.13
N PRO A 530 18.48 29.46 -7.05
CA PRO A 530 18.84 28.77 -5.81
C PRO A 530 19.22 27.30 -6.04
N TRP A 531 20.33 26.89 -5.43
CA TRP A 531 20.76 25.49 -5.43
C TRP A 531 19.72 24.62 -4.71
N THR A 532 19.42 23.46 -5.27
CA THR A 532 18.44 22.51 -4.76
C THR A 532 18.98 21.10 -4.62
N ALA A 533 20.16 20.81 -5.19
CA ALA A 533 20.83 19.54 -5.03
C ALA A 533 22.37 19.72 -4.98
N LEU A 534 23.04 18.87 -4.21
CA LEU A 534 24.49 18.85 -4.06
C LEU A 534 24.98 17.39 -4.00
N GLY A 535 26.02 17.08 -4.77
CA GLY A 535 26.74 15.81 -4.68
C GLY A 535 28.17 15.92 -5.20
N ALA A 536 28.97 14.88 -5.03
CA ALA A 536 30.34 14.83 -5.50
C ALA A 536 30.80 13.38 -5.75
N ASP A 537 31.93 13.22 -6.44
CA ASP A 537 32.65 11.95 -6.46
C ASP A 537 33.24 11.64 -5.07
N PRO A 538 33.60 10.36 -4.78
CA PRO A 538 34.10 9.98 -3.46
C PRO A 538 35.34 10.73 -2.97
N ALA A 539 36.16 11.29 -3.86
CA ALA A 539 37.32 12.09 -3.49
C ALA A 539 37.01 13.59 -3.34
N ALA A 540 35.76 13.99 -3.59
CA ALA A 540 35.33 15.38 -3.71
C ALA A 540 36.18 16.19 -4.70
N SER A 541 36.72 15.52 -5.74
CA SER A 541 37.52 16.14 -6.78
C SER A 541 36.68 16.92 -7.80
N THR A 542 35.39 16.61 -7.86
CA THR A 542 34.35 17.25 -8.67
C THR A 542 33.06 17.30 -7.88
N ILE A 543 32.61 18.52 -7.60
CA ILE A 543 31.34 18.81 -6.95
C ILE A 543 30.31 19.14 -8.03
N VAL A 544 29.14 18.53 -7.98
CA VAL A 544 28.02 18.80 -8.87
C VAL A 544 26.89 19.45 -8.08
N LEU A 545 26.41 20.58 -8.60
CA LEU A 545 25.30 21.35 -8.08
C LEU A 545 24.14 21.32 -9.08
N GLY A 546 22.93 21.18 -8.56
CA GLY A 546 21.69 21.32 -9.32
C GLY A 546 20.86 22.48 -8.78
N ASP A 547 20.15 23.19 -9.64
CA ASP A 547 19.32 24.34 -9.26
C ASP A 547 17.82 24.14 -9.55
N ARG A 548 17.04 25.09 -9.05
CA ARG A 548 15.57 25.12 -9.21
C ARG A 548 15.12 25.35 -10.65
N ALA A 549 15.95 25.92 -11.51
CA ALA A 549 15.63 26.15 -12.92
C ALA A 549 15.89 24.91 -13.79
N GLY A 550 16.63 23.92 -13.28
CA GLY A 550 17.00 22.71 -14.01
C GLY A 550 18.44 22.73 -14.55
N GLY A 551 19.24 23.70 -14.13
CA GLY A 551 20.66 23.76 -14.43
C GLY A 551 21.47 22.77 -13.60
N LEU A 552 22.48 22.17 -14.22
CA LEU A 552 23.54 21.39 -13.57
C LEU A 552 24.88 22.08 -13.79
N ARG A 553 25.72 22.09 -12.75
CA ARG A 553 27.05 22.68 -12.77
C ARG A 553 28.04 21.76 -12.07
N ALA A 554 29.16 21.44 -12.73
CA ALA A 554 30.26 20.67 -12.15
C ALA A 554 31.50 21.55 -11.94
N VAL A 555 32.05 21.51 -10.72
CA VAL A 555 33.16 22.37 -10.28
C VAL A 555 34.27 21.52 -9.68
N ARG A 556 35.50 21.79 -10.07
CA ARG A 556 36.70 21.21 -9.46
C ARG A 556 37.21 22.15 -8.37
N PRO A 557 37.12 21.77 -7.08
CA PRO A 557 37.32 22.71 -5.98
C PRO A 557 38.76 23.22 -5.88
N ASP A 558 39.75 22.46 -6.33
CA ASP A 558 41.17 22.82 -6.20
C ASP A 558 41.77 23.41 -7.50
N THR A 559 40.95 23.72 -8.50
CA THR A 559 41.37 24.36 -9.76
C THR A 559 40.59 25.64 -10.02
N ASP A 560 41.12 26.52 -10.88
CA ASP A 560 40.40 27.69 -11.41
C ASP A 560 39.82 27.43 -12.81
N ASP A 561 39.68 26.16 -13.20
CA ASP A 561 39.06 25.78 -14.47
C ASP A 561 37.62 26.29 -14.54
N PRO A 562 37.14 26.73 -15.72
CA PRO A 562 35.75 27.08 -15.88
C PRO A 562 34.88 25.84 -15.60
N PRO A 563 33.72 26.03 -14.93
CA PRO A 563 32.83 24.93 -14.61
C PRO A 563 32.17 24.37 -15.88
N ASP A 564 31.95 23.06 -15.89
CA ASP A 564 31.08 22.43 -16.89
C ASP A 564 29.62 22.70 -16.51
N GLU A 565 28.78 23.06 -17.48
CA GLU A 565 27.39 23.46 -17.25
C GLU A 565 26.47 22.89 -18.32
N ILE A 566 25.24 22.55 -17.92
CA ILE A 566 24.18 22.14 -18.84
C ILE A 566 22.81 22.54 -18.30
N ASP A 567 21.95 23.04 -19.19
CA ASP A 567 20.50 23.17 -18.93
C ASP A 567 19.83 21.86 -19.35
N THR A 568 19.16 21.21 -18.40
CA THR A 568 18.53 19.91 -18.64
C THR A 568 17.13 20.03 -19.24
N ALA A 569 16.53 21.23 -19.24
CA ALA A 569 15.12 21.46 -19.59
C ALA A 569 14.13 20.54 -18.84
N SER A 570 14.52 19.97 -17.70
CA SER A 570 13.75 18.96 -16.95
C SER A 570 13.03 19.51 -15.71
N GLY A 571 13.12 20.82 -15.47
CA GLY A 571 12.62 21.47 -14.26
C GLY A 571 13.57 21.32 -13.07
N PRO A 572 13.12 21.60 -11.84
CA PRO A 572 13.98 21.63 -10.65
C PRO A 572 14.77 20.33 -10.43
N VAL A 573 16.09 20.43 -10.25
CA VAL A 573 16.94 19.29 -9.87
C VAL A 573 16.81 19.05 -8.36
N GLN A 574 16.27 17.90 -7.94
CA GLN A 574 16.05 17.59 -6.52
C GLN A 574 17.15 16.71 -5.93
N ALA A 575 17.83 15.92 -6.75
CA ALA A 575 18.93 15.08 -6.31
C ALA A 575 19.98 14.94 -7.41
N VAL A 576 21.27 14.97 -7.03
CA VAL A 576 22.41 14.76 -7.92
C VAL A 576 23.57 14.10 -7.17
N THR A 577 24.37 13.30 -7.85
CA THR A 577 25.66 12.81 -7.37
C THR A 577 26.65 12.75 -8.53
N CYS A 578 27.91 12.39 -8.28
CA CYS A 578 28.94 12.26 -9.30
C CYS A 578 29.80 11.03 -9.03
N ILE A 579 30.30 10.40 -10.08
CA ILE A 579 31.33 9.37 -9.99
C ILE A 579 32.35 9.57 -11.10
N ASP A 580 33.62 9.33 -10.77
CA ASP A 580 34.66 9.14 -11.77
C ASP A 580 34.56 7.72 -12.33
N THR A 581 34.62 7.59 -13.66
CA THR A 581 34.69 6.31 -14.37
C THR A 581 35.91 6.32 -15.30
N PRO A 582 36.39 5.14 -15.77
CA PRO A 582 37.47 5.10 -16.76
C PRO A 582 37.16 5.86 -18.06
N SER A 583 35.88 6.01 -18.40
CA SER A 583 35.41 6.73 -19.59
C SER A 583 35.18 8.23 -19.38
N GLY A 584 35.38 8.75 -18.16
CA GLY A 584 35.08 10.14 -17.80
C GLY A 584 34.16 10.24 -16.59
N ARG A 585 33.65 11.44 -16.34
CA ARG A 585 32.82 11.73 -15.16
C ARG A 585 31.35 11.65 -15.47
N VAL A 586 30.60 10.98 -14.59
CA VAL A 586 29.18 10.70 -14.79
C VAL A 586 28.39 11.21 -13.60
N ALA A 587 27.39 12.05 -13.87
CA ALA A 587 26.53 12.67 -12.86
C ALA A 587 25.06 12.24 -13.06
N PRO A 588 24.58 11.21 -12.34
CA PRO A 588 23.16 10.89 -12.31
C PRO A 588 22.39 11.91 -11.47
N PHE A 589 21.18 12.26 -11.91
CA PHE A 589 20.31 13.25 -11.27
C PHE A 589 18.83 12.95 -11.49
N GLY A 590 17.97 13.64 -10.74
CA GLY A 590 16.52 13.50 -10.85
C GLY A 590 15.74 14.64 -10.20
N GLY A 591 14.43 14.67 -10.48
CA GLY A 591 13.52 15.70 -9.99
C GLY A 591 12.06 15.25 -9.90
N ALA A 592 11.15 16.21 -10.00
CA ALA A 592 9.72 16.01 -9.74
C ALA A 592 9.00 15.10 -10.77
N ASP A 593 9.56 14.95 -11.97
CA ASP A 593 9.02 14.08 -13.03
C ASP A 593 9.33 12.60 -12.84
N GLY A 594 10.10 12.28 -11.80
CA GLY A 594 10.41 10.91 -11.40
C GLY A 594 11.41 10.17 -12.28
N ALA A 595 12.07 10.87 -13.22
CA ALA A 595 13.03 10.27 -14.15
C ALA A 595 14.48 10.45 -13.68
N VAL A 596 15.21 9.33 -13.59
CA VAL A 596 16.65 9.33 -13.31
C VAL A 596 17.38 9.52 -14.63
N ARG A 597 18.06 10.66 -14.77
CA ARG A 597 18.86 11.02 -15.94
C ARG A 597 20.34 11.00 -15.61
N VAL A 598 21.17 11.02 -16.64
CA VAL A 598 22.62 10.97 -16.52
C VAL A 598 23.25 12.02 -17.40
N TRP A 599 24.13 12.81 -16.81
CA TRP A 599 24.99 13.77 -17.50
C TRP A 599 26.42 13.26 -17.57
N ASN A 600 27.02 13.25 -18.77
CA ASN A 600 28.46 13.08 -18.93
C ASN A 600 29.12 14.46 -18.82
N VAL A 601 29.91 14.67 -17.76
CA VAL A 601 30.52 15.99 -17.47
C VAL A 601 31.57 16.31 -18.54
N GLY A 602 31.48 17.51 -19.13
CA GLY A 602 32.24 17.88 -20.33
C GLY A 602 31.63 17.39 -21.66
N GLY A 603 30.52 16.67 -21.59
CA GLY A 603 29.70 16.24 -22.72
C GLY A 603 28.23 16.62 -22.53
N GLY A 604 27.32 15.74 -22.97
CA GLY A 604 25.87 15.97 -22.92
C GLY A 604 25.11 15.02 -21.99
N LEU A 605 23.78 15.18 -21.98
CA LEU A 605 22.87 14.22 -21.37
C LEU A 605 22.81 12.92 -22.19
N LEU A 606 22.58 11.79 -21.53
CA LEU A 606 22.17 10.58 -22.23
C LEU A 606 20.75 10.77 -22.81
N ASP A 607 20.52 10.22 -24.01
CA ASP A 607 19.27 10.39 -24.77
C ASP A 607 18.00 9.94 -24.04
N ARG A 608 18.12 8.97 -23.12
CA ARG A 608 16.99 8.40 -22.39
C ARG A 608 17.28 8.32 -20.89
N PRO A 609 16.26 8.52 -20.05
CA PRO A 609 16.40 8.27 -18.61
C PRO A 609 16.70 6.79 -18.36
N LEU A 610 17.47 6.51 -17.30
CA LEU A 610 17.78 5.14 -16.87
C LEU A 610 16.52 4.43 -16.35
N VAL A 611 15.65 5.16 -15.65
CA VAL A 611 14.37 4.69 -15.12
C VAL A 611 13.46 5.90 -14.91
N GLN A 612 12.15 5.70 -15.03
CA GLN A 612 11.15 6.71 -14.72
C GLN A 612 9.98 6.08 -13.96
N ARG A 613 9.52 6.76 -12.91
CA ARG A 613 8.33 6.41 -12.13
C ARG A 613 7.40 7.61 -11.98
N PRO A 614 6.08 7.39 -11.78
CA PRO A 614 5.10 8.47 -11.57
C PRO A 614 5.12 9.02 -10.13
N SER A 615 6.31 9.20 -9.55
CA SER A 615 6.55 9.76 -8.21
C SER A 615 7.82 10.61 -8.29
N ALA A 616 7.95 11.65 -7.46
CA ALA A 616 9.12 12.53 -7.48
C ALA A 616 10.38 11.82 -6.95
N ILE A 617 11.53 12.08 -7.55
CA ILE A 617 12.82 11.59 -7.04
C ILE A 617 13.22 12.43 -5.84
N SER A 618 13.57 11.75 -4.75
CA SER A 618 14.02 12.40 -3.52
C SER A 618 15.51 12.20 -3.27
N ALA A 619 16.13 11.16 -3.84
CA ALA A 619 17.55 10.88 -3.66
C ALA A 619 18.13 10.07 -4.81
N VAL A 620 19.40 10.31 -5.13
CA VAL A 620 20.20 9.48 -6.04
C VAL A 620 21.56 9.19 -5.40
N ALA A 621 22.13 8.03 -5.71
CA ALA A 621 23.47 7.65 -5.29
C ALA A 621 24.14 6.82 -6.39
N ALA A 622 25.47 6.86 -6.43
CA ALA A 622 26.24 6.13 -7.41
C ALA A 622 27.59 5.70 -6.84
N VAL A 623 28.11 4.59 -7.34
CA VAL A 623 29.42 4.07 -6.98
C VAL A 623 30.06 3.38 -8.17
N LEU A 624 31.38 3.55 -8.35
CA LEU A 624 32.14 2.76 -9.29
C LEU A 624 32.55 1.44 -8.62
N LEU A 625 32.03 0.32 -9.14
CA LEU A 625 32.40 -1.03 -8.73
C LEU A 625 33.44 -1.61 -9.70
N PRO A 626 34.14 -2.70 -9.35
CA PRO A 626 35.15 -3.30 -10.23
C PRO A 626 34.62 -3.70 -11.62
N ASP A 627 33.33 -4.02 -11.72
CA ASP A 627 32.66 -4.44 -12.95
C ASP A 627 31.92 -3.30 -13.68
N GLY A 628 31.98 -2.08 -13.17
CA GLY A 628 31.33 -0.90 -13.77
C GLY A 628 30.52 -0.08 -12.75
N PRO A 629 29.88 1.01 -13.19
CA PRO A 629 29.11 1.85 -12.29
C PRO A 629 27.79 1.19 -11.88
N ALA A 630 27.42 1.43 -10.62
CA ALA A 630 26.14 1.08 -10.03
C ALA A 630 25.42 2.35 -9.58
N PHE A 631 24.10 2.32 -9.70
CA PHE A 631 23.23 3.47 -9.43
C PHE A 631 22.10 3.07 -8.50
N ALA A 632 21.70 3.99 -7.63
CA ALA A 632 20.48 3.89 -6.84
C ALA A 632 19.67 5.17 -6.94
N ALA A 633 18.35 5.01 -6.88
CA ALA A 633 17.42 6.12 -6.83
C ALA A 633 16.28 5.82 -5.85
N GLY A 634 15.90 6.82 -5.08
CA GLY A 634 14.79 6.77 -4.13
C GLY A 634 13.71 7.76 -4.55
N TRP A 635 12.46 7.35 -4.37
CA TRP A 635 11.30 8.20 -4.59
C TRP A 635 10.62 8.56 -3.29
N VAL A 636 9.84 9.64 -3.32
CA VAL A 636 9.06 10.11 -2.18
C VAL A 636 8.05 9.07 -1.68
N ASP A 637 7.59 8.16 -2.55
CA ASP A 637 6.68 7.07 -2.21
C ASP A 637 7.35 5.89 -1.48
N GLY A 638 8.62 6.03 -1.08
CA GLY A 638 9.34 5.07 -0.27
C GLY A 638 9.85 3.85 -1.03
N TRP A 639 9.85 3.90 -2.36
CA TRP A 639 10.49 2.89 -3.19
C TRP A 639 11.93 3.24 -3.50
N VAL A 640 12.77 2.20 -3.55
CA VAL A 640 14.16 2.32 -3.96
C VAL A 640 14.44 1.43 -5.17
N TRP A 641 15.18 1.98 -6.12
CA TRP A 641 15.71 1.29 -7.28
C TRP A 641 17.21 1.16 -7.14
N PHE A 642 17.73 -0.01 -7.52
CA PHE A 642 19.15 -0.25 -7.65
C PHE A 642 19.44 -0.94 -8.98
N TRP A 643 20.50 -0.52 -9.65
CA TRP A 643 20.87 -1.04 -10.95
C TRP A 643 22.38 -1.13 -11.13
N ARG A 644 22.80 -2.20 -11.80
CA ARG A 644 24.19 -2.40 -12.25
C ARG A 644 24.25 -2.43 -13.76
N THR A 645 25.16 -1.64 -14.30
CA THR A 645 25.48 -1.63 -15.73
C THR A 645 25.91 -3.00 -16.25
N SER A 646 26.77 -3.70 -15.50
CA SER A 646 27.34 -5.01 -15.87
C SER A 646 26.30 -6.12 -15.99
N ARG A 647 25.34 -6.19 -15.05
CA ARG A 647 24.33 -7.26 -15.00
C ARG A 647 23.06 -6.94 -15.78
N ARG A 648 22.83 -5.67 -16.13
CA ARG A 648 21.56 -5.14 -16.66
C ARG A 648 20.35 -5.57 -15.84
N GLU A 649 20.55 -5.79 -14.54
CA GLU A 649 19.52 -6.19 -13.59
C GLU A 649 19.11 -4.96 -12.79
N ALA A 650 17.83 -4.60 -12.87
CA ALA A 650 17.21 -3.57 -12.06
C ALA A 650 16.38 -4.25 -10.97
N ARG A 651 16.58 -3.83 -9.72
CA ARG A 651 15.74 -4.27 -8.60
C ARG A 651 15.05 -3.07 -8.01
N LEU A 652 13.76 -3.24 -7.75
CA LEU A 652 12.89 -2.24 -7.17
C LEU A 652 12.29 -2.82 -5.90
N SER A 653 12.36 -2.09 -4.79
CA SER A 653 11.89 -2.58 -3.49
C SER A 653 11.23 -1.46 -2.68
N PRO A 654 10.09 -1.69 -2.01
CA PRO A 654 9.49 -0.73 -1.10
C PRO A 654 10.20 -0.81 0.26
N LEU A 655 10.46 0.34 0.90
CA LEU A 655 10.95 0.40 2.28
C LEU A 655 9.83 0.71 3.27
N GLY A 656 8.74 1.32 2.80
CA GLY A 656 7.57 1.64 3.61
C GLY A 656 7.61 2.99 4.33
N PHE A 657 8.64 3.81 4.06
CA PHE A 657 8.76 5.19 4.50
C PHE A 657 9.44 6.04 3.41
N PRO A 658 9.21 7.37 3.35
CA PRO A 658 9.81 8.29 2.42
C PRO A 658 11.33 8.28 2.52
N ILE A 659 11.98 8.08 1.39
CA ILE A 659 13.43 8.18 1.27
C ILE A 659 13.76 9.65 1.06
N ARG A 660 14.73 10.18 1.80
CA ARG A 660 15.22 11.56 1.66
C ARG A 660 16.69 11.63 1.27
N ALA A 661 17.45 10.56 1.56
CA ALA A 661 18.86 10.49 1.23
C ALA A 661 19.28 9.05 0.95
N LEU A 662 20.27 8.87 0.07
CA LEU A 662 20.85 7.57 -0.28
C LEU A 662 22.37 7.66 -0.35
N ALA A 663 23.05 6.56 -0.05
CA ALA A 663 24.46 6.35 -0.34
C ALA A 663 24.72 4.86 -0.68
N ILE A 664 25.77 4.56 -1.44
CA ILE A 664 26.12 3.18 -1.81
C ILE A 664 27.58 2.91 -1.48
N GLY A 665 27.83 1.89 -0.66
CA GLY A 665 29.16 1.40 -0.35
C GLY A 665 29.78 0.61 -1.51
N ARG A 666 31.11 0.43 -1.48
CA ARG A 666 31.82 -0.41 -2.47
C ARG A 666 31.48 -1.90 -2.35
N ASP A 667 30.95 -2.31 -1.20
CA ASP A 667 30.38 -3.64 -0.92
C ASP A 667 28.93 -3.77 -1.40
N GLU A 668 28.43 -2.76 -2.11
CA GLU A 668 27.04 -2.63 -2.59
C GLU A 668 26.01 -2.46 -1.48
N THR A 669 26.41 -2.24 -0.23
CA THR A 669 25.46 -1.88 0.83
C THR A 669 24.83 -0.54 0.49
N LEU A 670 23.50 -0.53 0.45
CA LEU A 670 22.71 0.66 0.22
C LEU A 670 22.32 1.25 1.58
N TYR A 671 22.71 2.49 1.81
CA TYR A 671 22.27 3.26 2.98
C TYR A 671 21.10 4.15 2.57
N ALA A 672 20.02 4.12 3.34
CA ALA A 672 18.85 4.96 3.11
C ALA A 672 18.50 5.73 4.39
N GLY A 673 18.16 7.01 4.21
CA GLY A 673 17.76 7.92 5.28
C GLY A 673 16.38 8.49 5.00
N GLY A 674 15.55 8.61 6.03
CA GLY A 674 14.21 9.18 5.93
C GLY A 674 13.61 9.60 7.27
N SER A 675 12.28 9.57 7.36
CA SER A 675 11.50 9.89 8.57
C SER A 675 11.83 8.98 9.76
N VAL A 676 12.22 7.73 9.49
CA VAL A 676 12.48 6.70 10.51
C VAL A 676 13.93 6.64 10.99
N GLY A 677 14.83 7.44 10.43
CA GLY A 677 16.27 7.39 10.71
C GLY A 677 17.10 6.82 9.55
N VAL A 678 18.19 6.10 9.86
CA VAL A 678 19.12 5.53 8.87
C VAL A 678 19.05 4.01 8.86
N VAL A 679 19.07 3.42 7.67
CA VAL A 679 19.06 1.96 7.49
C VAL A 679 20.11 1.51 6.49
N ALA A 680 20.66 0.32 6.69
CA ALA A 680 21.59 -0.33 5.76
C ALA A 680 20.98 -1.59 5.17
N LEU A 681 21.07 -1.72 3.84
CA LEU A 681 20.47 -2.78 3.05
C LEU A 681 21.54 -3.47 2.19
N ARG A 682 21.88 -4.71 2.54
CA ARG A 682 22.83 -5.54 1.78
C ARG A 682 22.16 -6.17 0.55
N PRO A 683 22.93 -6.50 -0.50
CA PRO A 683 22.39 -7.29 -1.60
C PRO A 683 21.91 -8.65 -1.08
N GLY A 684 20.69 -9.06 -1.43
CA GLY A 684 20.20 -10.39 -1.11
C GLY A 684 20.76 -11.47 -2.03
N HIS A 685 20.68 -12.72 -1.60
CA HIS A 685 21.11 -13.85 -2.43
C HIS A 685 19.97 -14.24 -3.38
N PRO A 686 20.20 -14.30 -4.70
CA PRO A 686 19.20 -14.84 -5.60
C PRO A 686 18.89 -16.28 -5.16
N ALA A 687 17.61 -16.66 -5.14
CA ALA A 687 17.25 -18.06 -5.03
C ALA A 687 17.92 -18.78 -6.22
N THR A 688 18.90 -19.64 -5.94
CA THR A 688 19.48 -20.50 -6.98
C THR A 688 18.33 -21.25 -7.63
N GLY A 689 18.12 -21.02 -8.93
CA GLY A 689 16.87 -21.34 -9.59
C GLY A 689 16.39 -22.76 -9.35
N ALA A 690 15.13 -22.89 -8.95
CA ALA A 690 14.27 -23.91 -9.56
C ALA A 690 13.98 -23.41 -10.98
N ASN A 691 14.93 -23.61 -11.89
CA ASN A 691 14.70 -23.50 -13.31
C ASN A 691 14.69 -24.90 -13.91
N SER A 692 13.73 -25.12 -14.81
CA SER A 692 13.51 -26.26 -15.71
C SER A 692 13.05 -27.59 -15.10
N GLY A 693 11.75 -27.84 -15.30
CA GLY A 693 11.04 -29.11 -15.21
C GLY A 693 9.61 -28.92 -15.70
#